data_AF-A0A832HPI5-F1
#
_entry.id   AF-A0A832HPI5-F1
#
_cell.length_a   1.000
_cell.length_b   1.000
_cell.length_c   1.000
_cell.angle_alpha   90.00
_cell.angle_beta   90.00
_cell.angle_gamma   90.00
#
_symmetry.space_group_name_H-M   'P 1'
#
loop_
_entity.id
_entity.type
_entity.pdbx_description
1 polymer ?
#
loop_
_entity_poly.entity_id
_entity_poly.type
_entity_poly.pdbx_seq_one_letter_code
_entity_poly.pdbx_strand_id
1 'polypeptide(L)'
;MASAARYMFSREQRFSAFIISSPARWLPVLAISINSSAQQAEPQVFKAPAAFDTPAFEYKLTAIENKSGHQVMHLEFPSPVTSALPQNNTVPARLFWPAGLKPGDAKRPAVICLPILNGDEDLSTMLCGVLVQRGIPAMMFTLPYYAQRGPPEGRRVLATQPRLFIDALNQAFADLRRAAALLASKDEIDPQKIGVAGISLGGIMSATAAGAEPRFYRAALLLAGGDLLSIIHHAGETRQLSATMQQLPPAERAWLEAQLKAIDPLTHAPALRERALQGRVLMLNASEDEVIPRSCTEKLANALGLSNKVVWFDGLGHYTAMAELPRALRLVADFFAQDIPPNTKLPPPAPVEKTPLNRVLGFAQQLLAILTSEPASNRCHFLKVELEGAQNDTRPITGKLQVVIGDKGRFSIQWDDIPFVPSGAAGQSAFPWLATSNAVFAGSMSPIGQTNFLAYVNTAHLARLRAIAGAVGAVALIPDMAKRWVNAEADTSLPGVTAIRVTSQDSKKNPGFVRLVLSDDQQYLKWADVDISGFKGRLRFLGFQTNTVATANVFDPPSGLHRQEVPGETLQRMLAACLNLAGDSAQPPAKRATNEDASRPVLEIRDPGNHGWRGQLGRGTIAHLNGTPSQIGKAHGALLGDAARSNIDRIYYAPALIETMRTGRWFPERLADLEKGARKKLPPWFYDESASLADALGLPRQDVLLASMASETLKTAGIALTAPATKDSRVLLAWLADTTKSYFPAPESILFVCRPERGHAWIGAGFPALSGPIAAMNEKGLAAAVINPTDENSVGKLPARILLRDVIEHAATLRQAISMIRNSSQLYDVHLLVADKLGARLIRCKNGVVTVLEHGLDYPGNPQFSTGITPGLKSEPAQVLAARLKESHGMVDVGVLTEALKKPVTSPDNKLILIFAPQSLSIWSAEGGKRAPAAEAPYISADLESLLKWSN
;
A
#
# COMPACT_ATOMS: atom_id res chain seq x y z
N MET A 1 8.82 -31.38 -28.60
CA MET A 1 7.73 -30.87 -27.72
C MET A 1 8.23 -30.34 -26.36
N ALA A 2 9.27 -30.90 -25.73
CA ALA A 2 9.80 -30.41 -24.44
C ALA A 2 10.66 -29.12 -24.49
N SER A 3 11.20 -28.71 -25.65
CA SER A 3 11.96 -27.43 -25.76
C SER A 3 11.07 -26.21 -26.04
N ALA A 4 9.89 -26.40 -26.66
CA ALA A 4 8.89 -25.35 -26.87
C ALA A 4 8.21 -24.93 -25.55
N ALA A 5 8.11 -25.85 -24.58
CA ALA A 5 7.63 -25.58 -23.23
C ALA A 5 8.61 -24.69 -22.44
N ARG A 6 9.93 -24.92 -22.52
CA ARG A 6 10.93 -24.15 -21.74
C ARG A 6 11.02 -22.66 -22.11
N TYR A 7 10.71 -22.30 -23.36
CA TYR A 7 10.80 -20.91 -23.85
C TYR A 7 9.53 -20.10 -23.59
N MET A 8 8.37 -20.75 -23.35
CA MET A 8 7.08 -20.07 -23.11
C MET A 8 6.96 -19.44 -21.71
N PHE A 9 7.56 -20.06 -20.69
CA PHE A 9 7.29 -19.67 -19.30
C PHE A 9 8.09 -18.44 -18.81
N SER A 10 9.13 -17.92 -19.48
CA SER A 10 9.99 -16.84 -18.92
C SER A 10 9.37 -15.44 -18.98
N ARG A 11 8.34 -15.24 -19.81
CA ARG A 11 7.70 -13.93 -20.05
C ARG A 11 6.44 -13.67 -19.19
N GLU A 12 5.94 -14.68 -18.49
CA GLU A 12 4.60 -14.71 -17.87
C GLU A 12 4.44 -13.83 -16.61
N GLN A 13 5.47 -13.68 -15.76
CA GLN A 13 5.36 -12.87 -14.53
C GLN A 13 5.21 -11.35 -14.77
N ARG A 14 5.66 -10.85 -15.93
CA ARG A 14 5.49 -9.42 -16.29
C ARG A 14 4.07 -9.11 -16.78
N PHE A 15 3.31 -10.14 -17.13
CA PHE A 15 2.06 -10.05 -17.87
C PHE A 15 0.82 -10.20 -16.97
N SER A 16 0.84 -11.16 -16.04
CA SER A 16 -0.23 -11.36 -15.05
C SER A 16 -0.30 -10.19 -14.06
N ALA A 17 0.87 -9.66 -13.68
CA ALA A 17 0.95 -8.39 -12.97
C ALA A 17 0.40 -7.22 -13.80
N PHE A 18 0.52 -7.23 -15.12
CA PHE A 18 0.00 -6.15 -15.97
C PHE A 18 -1.53 -6.17 -16.05
N ILE A 19 -2.20 -7.28 -16.36
CA ILE A 19 -3.67 -7.29 -16.49
C ILE A 19 -4.38 -7.01 -15.16
N ILE A 20 -3.83 -7.52 -14.04
CA ILE A 20 -4.42 -7.37 -12.71
C ILE A 20 -4.04 -6.03 -12.04
N SER A 21 -2.86 -5.46 -12.32
CA SER A 21 -2.39 -4.20 -11.68
C SER A 21 -2.32 -2.96 -12.58
N SER A 22 -2.52 -3.07 -13.91
CA SER A 22 -2.28 -1.96 -14.82
C SER A 22 -3.24 -0.79 -14.69
N PRO A 23 -4.57 -0.93 -14.49
CA PRO A 23 -5.41 0.25 -14.28
C PRO A 23 -4.98 1.02 -13.02
N ALA A 24 -4.57 0.29 -11.96
CA ALA A 24 -4.11 0.85 -10.69
C ALA A 24 -2.70 1.47 -10.75
N ARG A 25 -1.88 1.12 -11.75
CA ARG A 25 -0.53 1.69 -11.96
C ARG A 25 -0.49 2.97 -12.77
N TRP A 26 -1.54 3.28 -13.55
CA TRP A 26 -1.58 4.49 -14.39
C TRP A 26 -2.40 5.63 -13.80
N LEU A 27 -3.43 5.32 -13.01
CA LEU A 27 -4.15 6.31 -12.23
C LEU A 27 -3.29 7.19 -11.27
N PRO A 28 -2.14 6.72 -10.73
CA PRO A 28 -1.25 7.54 -9.89
C PRO A 28 -0.21 8.37 -10.65
N VAL A 29 -0.25 8.49 -11.99
CA VAL A 29 0.68 9.38 -12.74
C VAL A 29 0.47 10.88 -12.41
N LEU A 30 -0.50 11.19 -11.54
CA LEU A 30 -0.83 12.54 -11.06
C LEU A 30 0.03 13.06 -9.90
N ALA A 31 1.22 12.51 -9.67
CA ALA A 31 2.14 13.08 -8.68
C ALA A 31 3.56 13.14 -9.25
N ILE A 32 3.96 14.33 -9.71
CA ILE A 32 5.27 14.97 -9.49
C ILE A 32 5.24 16.34 -10.20
N SER A 33 5.72 17.34 -9.47
CA SER A 33 5.80 18.79 -9.71
C SER A 33 6.63 19.23 -10.93
N ILE A 34 6.13 20.18 -11.75
CA ILE A 34 6.94 21.13 -12.56
C ILE A 34 6.21 22.49 -12.74
N ASN A 35 7.03 23.55 -12.85
CA ASN A 35 6.75 24.98 -13.07
C ASN A 35 5.73 25.31 -14.19
N SER A 36 4.92 26.34 -13.94
CA SER A 36 4.05 27.01 -14.92
C SER A 36 4.77 28.16 -15.63
N SER A 37 4.48 28.35 -16.92
CA SER A 37 4.91 29.50 -17.71
C SER A 37 4.02 30.72 -17.40
N ALA A 38 4.47 31.56 -16.48
CA ALA A 38 3.90 32.87 -16.21
C ALA A 38 4.40 33.88 -17.26
N GLN A 39 3.54 34.79 -17.71
CA GLN A 39 3.98 35.96 -18.48
C GLN A 39 4.65 36.91 -17.48
N GLN A 40 5.97 37.04 -17.56
CA GLN A 40 6.72 37.96 -16.70
C GLN A 40 6.25 39.37 -17.02
N ALA A 41 5.57 40.00 -16.05
CA ALA A 41 5.31 41.42 -16.09
C ALA A 41 6.57 42.12 -15.53
N GLU A 42 6.88 43.34 -16.00
CA GLU A 42 7.85 44.16 -15.28
C GLU A 42 7.39 44.33 -13.83
N PRO A 43 8.25 44.11 -12.81
CA PRO A 43 7.83 44.17 -11.42
C PRO A 43 7.29 45.57 -11.08
N GLN A 44 5.99 45.66 -10.81
CA GLN A 44 5.36 46.90 -10.38
C GLN A 44 5.32 46.98 -8.86
N VAL A 45 5.84 48.08 -8.30
CA VAL A 45 5.86 48.33 -6.86
C VAL A 45 4.60 49.11 -6.47
N PHE A 46 3.89 48.60 -5.49
CA PHE A 46 2.69 49.21 -4.91
C PHE A 46 2.90 49.43 -3.42
N LYS A 47 2.16 50.40 -2.85
CA LYS A 47 2.15 50.67 -1.42
C LYS A 47 0.83 50.20 -0.82
N ALA A 48 0.88 49.21 0.07
CA ALA A 48 -0.25 48.88 0.92
C ALA A 48 -0.33 49.95 2.04
N PRO A 49 -1.47 50.64 2.20
CA PRO A 49 -1.66 51.61 3.28
C PRO A 49 -1.60 50.92 4.64
N ALA A 50 -1.37 51.71 5.69
CA ALA A 50 -1.44 51.21 7.05
C ALA A 50 -2.86 50.72 7.33
N ALA A 51 -2.98 49.49 7.83
CA ALA A 51 -4.26 48.86 8.12
C ALA A 51 -4.10 47.95 9.35
N PHE A 52 -5.01 48.11 10.32
CA PHE A 52 -5.12 47.23 11.50
C PHE A 52 -3.77 46.97 12.22
N ASP A 53 -3.16 48.05 12.71
CA ASP A 53 -1.86 48.06 13.40
C ASP A 53 -0.67 47.54 12.58
N THR A 54 -0.88 47.21 11.31
CA THR A 54 0.19 46.89 10.36
C THR A 54 0.62 48.19 9.68
N PRO A 55 1.89 48.62 9.84
CA PRO A 55 2.41 49.80 9.15
C PRO A 55 2.29 49.65 7.63
N ALA A 56 2.21 50.78 6.92
CA ALA A 56 2.27 50.77 5.46
C ALA A 56 3.54 50.06 4.97
N PHE A 57 3.42 49.23 3.95
CA PHE A 57 4.54 48.48 3.38
C PHE A 57 4.45 48.42 1.86
N GLU A 58 5.59 48.25 1.21
CA GLU A 58 5.65 48.05 -0.23
C GLU A 58 5.48 46.57 -0.57
N TYR A 59 4.77 46.29 -1.65
CA TYR A 59 4.69 44.96 -2.23
C TYR A 59 4.87 45.05 -3.75
N LYS A 60 5.38 43.98 -4.35
CA LYS A 60 5.66 43.88 -5.78
C LYS A 60 4.66 42.95 -6.44
N LEU A 61 4.14 43.34 -7.59
CA LEU A 61 3.43 42.45 -8.52
C LEU A 61 4.44 41.97 -9.57
N THR A 62 4.73 40.68 -9.58
CA THR A 62 5.81 40.10 -10.41
C THR A 62 5.27 39.40 -11.66
N ALA A 63 4.03 38.92 -11.63
CA ALA A 63 3.37 38.33 -12.80
C ALA A 63 1.84 38.33 -12.64
N ILE A 64 1.13 38.29 -13.77
CA ILE A 64 -0.31 38.02 -13.82
C ILE A 64 -0.54 36.84 -14.75
N GLU A 65 -1.18 35.78 -14.26
CA GLU A 65 -1.68 34.69 -15.08
C GLU A 65 -3.18 34.88 -15.31
N ASN A 66 -3.60 35.05 -16.57
CA ASN A 66 -5.02 35.03 -16.92
C ASN A 66 -5.48 33.57 -17.08
N LYS A 67 -6.49 33.17 -16.32
CA LYS A 67 -7.13 31.85 -16.39
C LYS A 67 -8.58 32.00 -16.85
N SER A 68 -9.21 30.90 -17.24
CA SER A 68 -10.65 30.93 -17.53
C SER A 68 -11.43 31.27 -16.25
N GLY A 69 -12.14 32.41 -16.23
CA GLY A 69 -12.97 32.85 -15.11
C GLY A 69 -12.26 33.53 -13.93
N HIS A 70 -10.93 33.66 -13.93
CA HIS A 70 -10.20 34.39 -12.87
C HIS A 70 -8.77 34.79 -13.31
N GLN A 71 -8.11 35.64 -12.51
CA GLN A 71 -6.70 35.98 -12.65
C GLN A 71 -5.90 35.48 -11.43
N VAL A 72 -4.64 35.12 -11.63
CA VAL A 72 -3.70 34.82 -10.54
C VAL A 72 -2.58 35.84 -10.59
N MET A 73 -2.55 36.71 -9.59
CA MET A 73 -1.50 37.72 -9.40
C MET A 73 -0.41 37.16 -8.50
N HIS A 74 0.83 37.15 -8.98
CA HIS A 74 2.01 36.77 -8.20
C HIS A 74 2.57 38.01 -7.53
N LEU A 75 2.66 37.96 -6.20
CA LEU A 75 3.02 39.08 -5.34
C LEU A 75 4.24 38.73 -4.49
N GLU A 76 5.04 39.73 -4.15
CA GLU A 76 6.08 39.63 -3.12
C GLU A 76 5.95 40.78 -2.13
N PHE A 77 5.97 40.50 -0.83
CA PHE A 77 5.99 41.53 0.21
C PHE A 77 7.00 41.19 1.30
N PRO A 78 7.56 42.17 2.04
CA PRO A 78 8.52 41.89 3.09
C PRO A 78 7.84 41.13 4.24
N SER A 79 8.54 40.18 4.85
CA SER A 79 8.17 39.58 6.14
C SER A 79 8.27 40.63 7.25
N PRO A 80 7.38 40.65 8.26
CA PRO A 80 7.54 41.53 9.43
C PRO A 80 8.71 41.10 10.32
N VAL A 81 9.13 39.84 10.22
CA VAL A 81 10.24 39.27 10.98
C VAL A 81 11.47 39.20 10.08
N THR A 82 12.59 39.70 10.58
CA THR A 82 13.90 39.58 9.92
C THR A 82 14.64 38.37 10.49
N SER A 83 14.84 37.36 9.66
CA SER A 83 15.65 36.18 9.95
C SER A 83 17.07 36.35 9.38
N ALA A 84 17.99 35.51 9.85
CA ALA A 84 19.36 35.46 9.34
C ALA A 84 19.46 35.03 7.87
N LEU A 85 18.41 34.40 7.32
CA LEU A 85 18.34 33.94 5.94
C LEU A 85 17.68 35.03 5.08
N PRO A 86 18.42 35.79 4.25
CA PRO A 86 17.87 36.97 3.57
C PRO A 86 16.66 36.65 2.68
N GLN A 87 16.69 35.54 1.94
CA GLN A 87 15.58 35.13 1.08
C GLN A 87 14.31 34.76 1.86
N ASN A 88 14.43 34.37 3.13
CA ASN A 88 13.28 34.07 3.98
C ASN A 88 12.51 35.34 4.42
N ASN A 89 13.13 36.51 4.27
CA ASN A 89 12.56 37.81 4.66
C ASN A 89 11.68 38.42 3.56
N THR A 90 11.59 37.79 2.39
CA THR A 90 10.63 38.12 1.32
C THR A 90 9.56 37.03 1.29
N VAL A 91 8.29 37.42 1.28
CA VAL A 91 7.13 36.53 1.26
C VAL A 91 6.55 36.46 -0.15
N PRO A 92 6.74 35.35 -0.88
CA PRO A 92 6.09 35.10 -2.15
C PRO A 92 4.64 34.71 -1.90
N ALA A 93 3.72 35.30 -2.66
CA ALA A 93 2.30 35.07 -2.53
C ALA A 93 1.59 35.03 -3.88
N ARG A 94 0.44 34.36 -3.91
CA ARG A 94 -0.45 34.28 -5.08
C ARG A 94 -1.84 34.70 -4.67
N LEU A 95 -2.36 35.73 -5.33
CA LEU A 95 -3.71 36.26 -5.14
C LEU A 95 -4.59 35.87 -6.33
N PHE A 96 -5.58 35.03 -6.06
CA PHE A 96 -6.59 34.56 -6.98
C PHE A 96 -7.76 35.55 -6.98
N TRP A 97 -8.02 36.15 -8.13
CA TRP A 97 -8.93 37.27 -8.30
C TRP A 97 -10.07 36.91 -9.25
N PRO A 98 -11.35 36.97 -8.82
CA PRO A 98 -12.49 36.64 -9.67
C PRO A 98 -12.53 37.50 -10.93
N ALA A 99 -12.83 36.89 -12.09
CA ALA A 99 -12.97 37.66 -13.32
C ALA A 99 -14.15 38.65 -13.20
N GLY A 100 -13.90 39.89 -13.61
CA GLY A 100 -14.92 40.94 -13.65
C GLY A 100 -15.19 41.66 -12.34
N LEU A 101 -14.51 41.32 -11.23
CA LEU A 101 -14.57 42.11 -9.99
C LEU A 101 -13.81 43.43 -10.17
N LYS A 102 -14.51 44.56 -10.04
CA LYS A 102 -14.00 45.91 -10.31
C LYS A 102 -14.21 46.86 -9.12
N PRO A 103 -13.42 47.95 -9.02
CA PRO A 103 -13.70 49.04 -8.10
C PRO A 103 -15.14 49.56 -8.27
N GLY A 104 -15.86 49.71 -7.17
CA GLY A 104 -17.27 50.14 -7.14
C GLY A 104 -18.29 48.99 -7.11
N ASP A 105 -17.87 47.74 -7.35
CA ASP A 105 -18.72 46.57 -7.11
C ASP A 105 -18.99 46.34 -5.61
N ALA A 106 -20.03 45.55 -5.30
CA ALA A 106 -20.28 45.13 -3.92
C ALA A 106 -19.10 44.35 -3.35
N LYS A 107 -18.58 44.81 -2.20
CA LYS A 107 -17.41 44.24 -1.54
C LYS A 107 -17.55 42.74 -1.25
N ARG A 108 -16.47 41.99 -1.44
CA ARG A 108 -16.39 40.53 -1.29
C ARG A 108 -15.77 40.10 0.03
N PRO A 109 -16.18 38.97 0.63
CA PRO A 109 -15.31 38.28 1.58
C PRO A 109 -14.03 37.84 0.86
N ALA A 110 -12.92 37.71 1.59
CA ALA A 110 -11.66 37.19 1.04
C ALA A 110 -11.07 36.15 1.98
N VAL A 111 -10.28 35.21 1.47
CA VAL A 111 -9.76 34.09 2.28
C VAL A 111 -8.26 33.90 2.08
N ILE A 112 -7.52 33.74 3.18
CA ILE A 112 -6.11 33.34 3.12
C ILE A 112 -6.02 31.82 3.31
N CYS A 113 -5.44 31.12 2.34
CA CYS A 113 -5.27 29.66 2.33
C CYS A 113 -3.82 29.28 2.68
N LEU A 114 -3.63 28.54 3.76
CA LEU A 114 -2.33 28.10 4.25
C LEU A 114 -1.96 26.68 3.76
N PRO A 115 -0.68 26.41 3.46
CA PRO A 115 -0.22 25.12 2.95
C PRO A 115 -0.01 24.07 4.02
N ILE A 116 0.10 22.81 3.58
CA ILE A 116 0.37 21.65 4.44
C ILE A 116 1.83 21.62 4.91
N LEU A 117 2.16 20.74 5.86
CA LEU A 117 3.53 20.58 6.39
C LEU A 117 4.57 20.28 5.31
N ASN A 118 4.20 19.59 4.22
CA ASN A 118 5.16 19.32 3.14
C ASN A 118 5.53 20.59 2.33
N GLY A 119 4.80 21.69 2.52
CA GLY A 119 4.88 22.88 1.68
C GLY A 119 4.38 22.64 0.26
N ASP A 120 3.60 21.57 0.06
CA ASP A 120 2.92 21.35 -1.20
C ASP A 120 1.85 22.43 -1.36
N GLU A 121 2.04 23.24 -2.39
CA GLU A 121 1.17 24.36 -2.70
C GLU A 121 0.00 23.96 -3.60
N ASP A 122 -0.08 22.70 -4.09
CA ASP A 122 -1.17 22.22 -4.94
C ASP A 122 -2.51 22.21 -4.19
N LEU A 123 -2.53 21.68 -2.96
CA LEU A 123 -3.77 21.65 -2.15
C LEU A 123 -4.29 23.05 -1.81
N SER A 124 -3.40 23.98 -1.46
CA SER A 124 -3.80 25.38 -1.24
C SER A 124 -4.22 26.08 -2.53
N THR A 125 -3.59 25.74 -3.66
CA THR A 125 -4.04 26.20 -4.98
C THR A 125 -5.44 25.69 -5.28
N MET A 126 -5.76 24.44 -4.90
CA MET A 126 -7.12 23.89 -5.04
C MET A 126 -8.14 24.64 -4.17
N LEU A 127 -7.80 24.93 -2.92
CA LEU A 127 -8.64 25.74 -2.03
C LEU A 127 -8.91 27.14 -2.63
N CYS A 128 -7.86 27.84 -3.05
CA CYS A 128 -7.99 29.15 -3.70
C CYS A 128 -8.84 29.07 -4.98
N GLY A 129 -8.63 28.04 -5.79
CA GLY A 129 -9.34 27.84 -7.05
C GLY A 129 -10.85 27.62 -6.88
N VAL A 130 -11.28 26.81 -5.90
CA VAL A 130 -12.73 26.64 -5.66
C VAL A 130 -13.38 27.88 -5.06
N LEU A 131 -12.64 28.67 -4.27
CA LEU A 131 -13.12 29.92 -3.69
C LEU A 131 -13.29 31.00 -4.76
N VAL A 132 -12.28 31.18 -5.63
CA VAL A 132 -12.34 32.20 -6.69
C VAL A 132 -13.44 31.90 -7.72
N GLN A 133 -13.70 30.61 -8.00
CA GLN A 133 -14.84 30.19 -8.82
C GLN A 133 -16.21 30.50 -8.19
N ARG A 134 -16.29 30.62 -6.86
CA ARG A 134 -17.47 31.13 -6.15
C ARG A 134 -17.49 32.65 -6.00
N GLY A 135 -16.57 33.37 -6.67
CA GLY A 135 -16.49 34.82 -6.62
C GLY A 135 -15.82 35.38 -5.38
N ILE A 136 -15.05 34.56 -4.64
CA ILE A 136 -14.36 34.93 -3.40
C ILE A 136 -12.86 35.10 -3.70
N PRO A 137 -12.30 36.33 -3.61
CA PRO A 137 -10.84 36.51 -3.67
C PRO A 137 -10.11 35.63 -2.65
N ALA A 138 -9.07 34.94 -3.09
CA ALA A 138 -8.32 34.03 -2.24
C ALA A 138 -6.82 34.26 -2.38
N MET A 139 -6.09 34.26 -1.27
CA MET A 139 -4.64 34.47 -1.25
C MET A 139 -3.94 33.30 -0.61
N MET A 140 -2.78 32.91 -1.11
CA MET A 140 -1.88 31.99 -0.43
C MET A 140 -0.45 32.55 -0.46
N PHE A 141 0.39 32.11 0.47
CA PHE A 141 1.80 32.50 0.50
C PHE A 141 2.70 31.33 0.91
N THR A 142 3.95 31.36 0.45
CA THR A 142 4.95 30.34 0.79
C THR A 142 5.40 30.52 2.24
N LEU A 143 5.34 29.46 3.04
CA LEU A 143 5.73 29.49 4.46
C LEU A 143 7.23 29.77 4.69
N PRO A 144 7.63 30.28 5.86
CA PRO A 144 9.04 30.49 6.20
C PRO A 144 9.86 29.21 6.12
N TYR A 145 11.04 29.29 5.51
CA TYR A 145 11.95 28.16 5.25
C TYR A 145 11.44 27.09 4.25
N TYR A 146 10.38 27.38 3.48
CA TYR A 146 9.88 26.52 2.40
C TYR A 146 10.23 27.08 1.02
N ALA A 147 10.35 26.19 0.03
CA ALA A 147 10.64 26.53 -1.37
C ALA A 147 11.75 27.59 -1.48
N GLN A 148 11.49 28.71 -2.16
CA GLN A 148 12.47 29.79 -2.35
C GLN A 148 12.82 30.59 -1.07
N ARG A 149 12.08 30.38 0.04
CA ARG A 149 12.41 30.93 1.36
C ARG A 149 13.30 30.00 2.19
N GLY A 150 13.52 28.77 1.73
CA GLY A 150 14.35 27.77 2.40
C GLY A 150 15.85 27.94 2.18
N PRO A 151 16.68 27.29 3.04
CA PRO A 151 18.11 27.17 2.77
C PRO A 151 18.36 26.10 1.69
N PRO A 152 19.59 25.95 1.16
CA PRO A 152 19.92 24.96 0.13
C PRO A 152 19.58 23.51 0.50
N GLU A 153 19.65 23.17 1.79
CA GLU A 153 19.29 21.86 2.36
C GLU A 153 17.76 21.61 2.37
N GLY A 154 16.98 22.66 2.10
CA GLY A 154 15.53 22.66 2.07
C GLY A 154 14.88 22.62 3.46
N ARG A 155 13.55 22.45 3.47
CA ARG A 155 12.73 22.49 4.69
C ARG A 155 13.08 21.45 5.75
N ARG A 156 13.86 20.41 5.40
CA ARG A 156 14.25 19.33 6.33
C ARG A 156 15.04 19.85 7.52
N VAL A 157 15.68 21.02 7.39
CA VAL A 157 16.34 21.72 8.49
C VAL A 157 15.40 21.92 9.70
N LEU A 158 14.11 22.17 9.45
CA LEU A 158 13.10 22.36 10.49
C LEU A 158 12.85 21.10 11.31
N ALA A 159 13.03 19.92 10.70
CA ALA A 159 12.87 18.63 11.39
C ALA A 159 14.06 18.32 12.32
N THR A 160 15.21 18.98 12.11
CA THR A 160 16.44 18.78 12.92
C THR A 160 16.75 19.95 13.85
N GLN A 161 16.04 21.07 13.73
CA GLN A 161 16.28 22.28 14.51
C GLN A 161 14.97 22.78 15.12
N PRO A 162 14.58 22.27 16.31
CA PRO A 162 13.27 22.56 16.89
C PRO A 162 13.03 24.05 17.20
N ARG A 163 14.08 24.81 17.57
CA ARG A 163 13.98 26.28 17.74
C ARG A 163 13.60 26.98 16.44
N LEU A 164 14.30 26.63 15.35
CA LEU A 164 14.03 27.16 14.02
C LEU A 164 12.60 26.83 13.56
N PHE A 165 12.09 25.65 13.91
CA PHE A 165 10.71 25.28 13.65
C PHE A 165 9.70 26.21 14.34
N ILE A 166 9.92 26.54 15.62
CA ILE A 166 9.09 27.52 16.34
C ILE A 166 9.22 28.92 15.72
N ASP A 167 10.44 29.37 15.43
CA ASP A 167 10.69 30.67 14.83
C ASP A 167 9.99 30.80 13.47
N ALA A 168 10.01 29.73 12.66
CA ALA A 168 9.30 29.65 11.40
C ALA A 168 7.77 29.75 11.57
N LEU A 169 7.18 29.11 12.58
CA LEU A 169 5.74 29.22 12.86
C LEU A 169 5.36 30.64 13.30
N ASN A 170 6.14 31.24 14.20
CA ASN A 170 5.93 32.62 14.66
C ASN A 170 6.04 33.63 13.52
N GLN A 171 7.05 33.49 12.67
CA GLN A 171 7.19 34.31 11.46
C GLN A 171 5.99 34.12 10.52
N ALA A 172 5.49 32.90 10.35
CA ALA A 172 4.35 32.65 9.50
C ALA A 172 3.05 33.32 10.00
N PHE A 173 2.84 33.38 11.33
CA PHE A 173 1.72 34.15 11.89
C PHE A 173 1.87 35.66 11.64
N ALA A 174 3.08 36.19 11.68
CA ALA A 174 3.35 37.58 11.34
C ALA A 174 3.09 37.86 9.84
N ASP A 175 3.56 36.97 8.96
CA ASP A 175 3.32 37.03 7.51
C ASP A 175 1.81 36.98 7.20
N LEU A 176 1.07 36.10 7.89
CA LEU A 176 -0.38 35.97 7.76
C LEU A 176 -1.12 37.26 8.16
N ARG A 177 -0.71 37.92 9.25
CA ARG A 177 -1.26 39.23 9.66
C ARG A 177 -1.02 40.31 8.59
N ARG A 178 0.16 40.29 7.96
CA ARG A 178 0.51 41.22 6.87
C ARG A 178 -0.27 40.93 5.59
N ALA A 179 -0.48 39.66 5.25
CA ALA A 179 -1.33 39.25 4.14
C ALA A 179 -2.81 39.67 4.36
N ALA A 180 -3.32 39.55 5.59
CA ALA A 180 -4.65 40.05 5.94
C ALA A 180 -4.77 41.57 5.77
N ALA A 181 -3.74 42.33 6.19
CA ALA A 181 -3.69 43.78 5.96
C ALA A 181 -3.65 44.13 4.46
N LEU A 182 -2.91 43.36 3.65
CA LEU A 182 -2.88 43.54 2.20
C LEU A 182 -4.26 43.35 1.56
N LEU A 183 -4.96 42.27 1.92
CA LEU A 183 -6.31 42.01 1.41
C LEU A 183 -7.29 43.09 1.86
N ALA A 184 -7.22 43.49 3.13
CA ALA A 184 -8.10 44.52 3.68
C ALA A 184 -7.89 45.90 3.03
N SER A 185 -6.73 46.14 2.41
CA SER A 185 -6.44 47.39 1.69
C SER A 185 -7.09 47.49 0.31
N LYS A 186 -7.70 46.43 -0.20
CA LYS A 186 -8.36 46.42 -1.51
C LYS A 186 -9.80 46.91 -1.40
N ASP A 187 -10.17 47.87 -2.23
CA ASP A 187 -11.50 48.50 -2.20
C ASP A 187 -12.63 47.49 -2.44
N GLU A 188 -12.36 46.45 -3.23
CA GLU A 188 -13.30 45.39 -3.59
C GLU A 188 -13.46 44.33 -2.49
N ILE A 189 -12.62 44.34 -1.46
CA ILE A 189 -12.66 43.39 -0.34
C ILE A 189 -13.34 44.07 0.86
N ASP A 190 -14.25 43.34 1.50
CA ASP A 190 -14.81 43.75 2.78
C ASP A 190 -13.80 43.42 3.89
N PRO A 191 -13.18 44.45 4.51
CA PRO A 191 -12.12 44.22 5.49
C PRO A 191 -12.65 43.57 6.79
N GLN A 192 -13.97 43.52 7.01
CA GLN A 192 -14.59 42.83 8.14
C GLN A 192 -14.91 41.36 7.86
N LYS A 193 -14.69 40.88 6.61
CA LYS A 193 -15.05 39.53 6.17
C LYS A 193 -13.85 38.78 5.58
N ILE A 194 -12.70 38.95 6.22
CA ILE A 194 -11.48 38.20 5.87
C ILE A 194 -11.48 36.87 6.62
N GLY A 195 -11.37 35.77 5.90
CA GLY A 195 -11.30 34.41 6.42
C GLY A 195 -9.90 33.81 6.33
N VAL A 196 -9.71 32.69 7.03
CA VAL A 196 -8.50 31.87 6.92
C VAL A 196 -8.88 30.39 6.77
N ALA A 197 -8.16 29.66 5.94
CA ALA A 197 -8.38 28.24 5.70
C ALA A 197 -7.05 27.50 5.55
N GLY A 198 -7.02 26.21 5.88
CA GLY A 198 -5.86 25.40 5.61
C GLY A 198 -6.09 23.92 5.91
N ILE A 199 -5.16 23.10 5.42
CA ILE A 199 -5.19 21.64 5.57
C ILE A 199 -4.00 21.19 6.41
N SER A 200 -4.18 20.24 7.33
CA SER A 200 -3.13 19.69 8.19
C SER A 200 -2.42 20.81 8.98
N LEU A 201 -1.11 21.02 8.80
CA LEU A 201 -0.39 22.16 9.39
C LEU A 201 -1.08 23.50 9.11
N GLY A 202 -1.56 23.73 7.89
CA GLY A 202 -2.28 24.95 7.54
C GLY A 202 -3.61 25.08 8.30
N GLY A 203 -4.28 23.95 8.60
CA GLY A 203 -5.50 23.93 9.41
C GLY A 203 -5.23 24.22 10.88
N ILE A 204 -4.16 23.64 11.43
CA ILE A 204 -3.65 23.93 12.78
C ILE A 204 -3.30 25.42 12.90
N MET A 205 -2.52 25.95 11.96
CA MET A 205 -2.15 27.36 11.93
C MET A 205 -3.37 28.27 11.74
N SER A 206 -4.37 27.87 10.95
CA SER A 206 -5.62 28.60 10.78
C SER A 206 -6.40 28.70 12.09
N ALA A 207 -6.42 27.64 12.91
CA ALA A 207 -7.08 27.65 14.22
C ALA A 207 -6.38 28.59 15.19
N THR A 208 -5.05 28.47 15.31
CA THR A 208 -4.22 29.36 16.13
C THR A 208 -4.36 30.81 15.69
N ALA A 209 -4.20 31.08 14.39
CA ALA A 209 -4.28 32.42 13.83
C ALA A 209 -5.66 33.03 14.02
N ALA A 210 -6.74 32.29 13.73
CA ALA A 210 -8.08 32.82 13.92
C ALA A 210 -8.33 33.18 15.39
N GLY A 211 -7.89 32.36 16.35
CA GLY A 211 -8.03 32.69 17.77
C GLY A 211 -7.13 33.84 18.24
N ALA A 212 -5.90 33.96 17.71
CA ALA A 212 -4.94 35.01 18.06
C ALA A 212 -5.22 36.36 17.38
N GLU A 213 -5.86 36.34 16.21
CA GLU A 213 -6.09 37.50 15.36
C GLU A 213 -7.61 37.74 15.17
N PRO A 214 -8.19 38.73 15.85
CA PRO A 214 -9.63 38.98 15.83
C PRO A 214 -10.16 39.35 14.43
N ARG A 215 -9.31 39.79 13.51
CA ARG A 215 -9.68 40.14 12.13
C ARG A 215 -10.15 38.96 11.29
N PHE A 216 -9.77 37.73 11.64
CA PHE A 216 -10.25 36.57 10.90
C PHE A 216 -11.72 36.27 11.24
N TYR A 217 -12.61 36.73 10.38
CA TYR A 217 -14.05 36.61 10.55
C TYR A 217 -14.53 35.16 10.55
N ARG A 218 -13.96 34.33 9.67
CA ARG A 218 -14.27 32.90 9.53
C ARG A 218 -13.00 32.05 9.44
N ALA A 219 -13.06 30.83 9.96
CA ALA A 219 -11.97 29.85 9.87
C ALA A 219 -12.45 28.49 9.35
N ALA A 220 -11.77 27.93 8.36
CA ALA A 220 -11.99 26.55 7.91
C ALA A 220 -10.77 25.68 8.22
N LEU A 221 -10.98 24.69 9.09
CA LEU A 221 -9.93 23.84 9.67
C LEU A 221 -10.07 22.43 9.08
N LEU A 222 -9.18 22.06 8.16
CA LEU A 222 -9.21 20.74 7.52
C LEU A 222 -8.07 19.89 8.08
N LEU A 223 -8.38 18.66 8.49
CA LEU A 223 -7.44 17.71 9.09
C LEU A 223 -6.62 18.37 10.22
N ALA A 224 -7.29 19.09 11.13
CA ALA A 224 -6.67 19.87 12.20
C ALA A 224 -6.94 19.27 13.58
N GLY A 225 -6.10 19.64 14.55
CA GLY A 225 -6.23 19.25 15.96
C GLY A 225 -5.45 20.20 16.85
N GLY A 226 -5.69 20.12 18.14
CA GLY A 226 -4.88 20.78 19.17
C GLY A 226 -3.94 19.79 19.87
N ASP A 227 -3.20 20.22 20.88
CA ASP A 227 -2.19 19.38 21.55
C ASP A 227 -1.03 19.01 20.62
N LEU A 228 -0.31 20.05 20.18
CA LEU A 228 0.80 19.97 19.23
C LEU A 228 1.89 19.00 19.70
N LEU A 229 2.14 18.93 21.00
CA LEU A 229 3.15 18.04 21.56
C LEU A 229 2.77 16.57 21.32
N SER A 230 1.50 16.22 21.59
CA SER A 230 1.00 14.87 21.31
C SER A 230 1.04 14.54 19.82
N ILE A 231 0.65 15.49 18.95
CA ILE A 231 0.73 15.33 17.49
C ILE A 231 2.19 15.10 17.04
N ILE A 232 3.14 15.90 17.52
CA ILE A 232 4.56 15.80 17.14
C ILE A 232 5.17 14.45 17.53
N HIS A 233 4.82 13.93 18.71
CA HIS A 233 5.32 12.64 19.18
C HIS A 233 4.63 11.44 18.52
N HIS A 234 3.42 11.63 17.98
CA HIS A 234 2.66 10.57 17.31
C HIS A 234 2.99 10.45 15.82
N ALA A 235 2.98 11.58 15.09
CA ALA A 235 3.00 11.59 13.64
C ALA A 235 4.34 11.10 13.07
N GLY A 236 4.26 10.27 12.02
CA GLY A 236 5.44 9.75 11.32
C GLY A 236 6.27 10.86 10.67
N GLU A 237 5.63 11.92 10.22
CA GLU A 237 6.18 13.09 9.54
C GLU A 237 7.04 13.96 10.45
N THR A 238 6.75 13.95 11.75
CA THR A 238 7.48 14.69 12.78
C THR A 238 8.40 13.78 13.60
N ARG A 239 8.57 12.50 13.22
CA ARG A 239 9.42 11.55 13.95
C ARG A 239 10.82 12.08 14.20
N GLN A 240 11.44 12.70 13.19
CA GLN A 240 12.77 13.28 13.33
C GLN A 240 12.79 14.47 14.31
N LEU A 241 11.79 15.36 14.22
CA LEU A 241 11.62 16.47 15.16
C LEU A 241 11.43 15.95 16.59
N SER A 242 10.55 14.98 16.79
CA SER A 242 10.31 14.32 18.08
C SER A 242 11.59 13.69 18.65
N ALA A 243 12.35 12.96 17.83
CA ALA A 243 13.60 12.34 18.26
C ALA A 243 14.63 13.40 18.69
N THR A 244 14.78 14.48 17.91
CA THR A 244 15.66 15.60 18.27
C THR A 244 15.20 16.28 19.56
N MET A 245 13.89 16.53 19.74
CA MET A 245 13.34 17.11 20.96
C MET A 245 13.63 16.28 22.21
N GLN A 246 13.53 14.95 22.10
CA GLN A 246 13.80 14.03 23.21
C GLN A 246 15.28 14.00 23.62
N GLN A 247 16.19 14.40 22.73
CA GLN A 247 17.63 14.46 22.97
C GLN A 247 18.10 15.82 23.51
N LEU A 248 17.22 16.83 23.58
CA LEU A 248 17.57 18.16 24.09
C LEU A 248 17.82 18.14 25.60
N PRO A 249 18.71 19.02 26.12
CA PRO A 249 18.85 19.25 27.55
C PRO A 249 17.50 19.60 28.21
N PRO A 250 17.24 19.18 29.46
CA PRO A 250 15.92 19.36 30.11
C PRO A 250 15.38 20.80 30.09
N ALA A 251 16.24 21.79 30.35
CA ALA A 251 15.84 23.20 30.34
C ALA A 251 15.43 23.69 28.94
N GLU A 252 16.15 23.25 27.91
CA GLU A 252 15.87 23.61 26.52
C GLU A 252 14.60 22.92 26.01
N ARG A 253 14.42 21.64 26.37
CA ARG A 253 13.19 20.90 26.10
C ARG A 253 11.98 21.57 26.75
N ALA A 254 12.08 21.94 28.03
CA ALA A 254 11.00 22.62 28.75
C ALA A 254 10.64 23.97 28.12
N TRP A 255 11.64 24.75 27.71
CA TRP A 255 11.41 25.99 26.96
C TRP A 255 10.66 25.73 25.65
N LEU A 256 11.09 24.72 24.88
CA LEU A 256 10.46 24.39 23.60
C LEU A 256 9.02 23.90 23.77
N GLU A 257 8.76 23.04 24.75
CA GLU A 257 7.41 22.57 25.08
C GLU A 257 6.50 23.75 25.48
N ALA A 258 7.03 24.73 26.22
CA ALA A 258 6.31 25.95 26.54
C ALA A 258 6.01 26.82 25.30
N GLN A 259 6.94 26.92 24.36
CA GLN A 259 6.71 27.63 23.08
C GLN A 259 5.68 26.92 22.21
N LEU A 260 5.74 25.60 22.09
CA LEU A 260 4.72 24.81 21.37
C LEU A 260 3.34 25.01 21.99
N LYS A 261 3.25 25.00 23.32
CA LYS A 261 2.00 25.28 24.03
C LYS A 261 1.50 26.70 23.76
N ALA A 262 2.39 27.69 23.68
CA ALA A 262 2.01 29.08 23.43
C ALA A 262 1.35 29.29 22.06
N ILE A 263 1.74 28.50 21.04
CA ILE A 263 1.18 28.56 19.69
C ILE A 263 0.13 27.48 19.40
N ASP A 264 -0.20 26.64 20.40
CA ASP A 264 -1.15 25.55 20.26
C ASP A 264 -2.58 26.08 20.00
N PRO A 265 -3.35 25.50 19.06
CA PRO A 265 -4.75 25.85 18.87
C PRO A 265 -5.59 25.85 20.15
N LEU A 266 -5.29 24.97 21.12
CA LEU A 266 -6.00 24.91 22.41
C LEU A 266 -5.80 26.17 23.25
N THR A 267 -4.62 26.78 23.19
CA THR A 267 -4.32 28.04 23.89
C THR A 267 -5.16 29.19 23.34
N HIS A 268 -5.46 29.16 22.04
CA HIS A 268 -6.23 30.20 21.36
C HIS A 268 -7.73 29.88 21.21
N ALA A 269 -8.15 28.65 21.51
CA ALA A 269 -9.53 28.20 21.38
C ALA A 269 -10.55 29.08 22.16
N PRO A 270 -10.27 29.58 23.39
CA PRO A 270 -11.22 30.47 24.09
C PRO A 270 -11.61 31.71 23.29
N ALA A 271 -10.64 32.34 22.61
CA ALA A 271 -10.85 33.54 21.79
C ALA A 271 -11.51 33.24 20.43
N LEU A 272 -11.49 31.98 19.99
CA LEU A 272 -12.15 31.52 18.77
C LEU A 272 -13.55 30.94 19.02
N ARG A 273 -13.84 30.52 20.26
CA ARG A 273 -15.07 29.81 20.64
C ARG A 273 -16.34 30.56 20.27
N GLU A 274 -16.43 31.87 20.51
CA GLU A 274 -17.64 32.64 20.21
C GLU A 274 -17.96 32.60 18.71
N ARG A 275 -16.95 32.80 17.85
CA ARG A 275 -17.08 32.68 16.39
C ARG A 275 -17.49 31.26 15.98
N ALA A 276 -16.93 30.23 16.62
CA ALA A 276 -17.30 28.85 16.35
C ALA A 276 -18.78 28.56 16.68
N LEU A 277 -19.28 29.05 17.82
CA LEU A 277 -20.68 28.92 18.22
C LEU A 277 -21.64 29.64 17.27
N GLN A 278 -21.21 30.79 16.70
CA GLN A 278 -21.91 31.54 15.66
C GLN A 278 -21.86 30.88 14.27
N GLY A 279 -21.28 29.68 14.13
CA GLY A 279 -21.17 28.99 12.86
C GLY A 279 -20.09 29.57 11.93
N ARG A 280 -19.14 30.35 12.46
CA ARG A 280 -18.02 30.95 11.72
C ARG A 280 -16.73 30.12 11.80
N VAL A 281 -16.81 28.90 12.31
CA VAL A 281 -15.71 27.92 12.22
C VAL A 281 -16.23 26.62 11.63
N LEU A 282 -15.57 26.15 10.56
CA LEU A 282 -15.81 24.86 9.94
C LEU A 282 -14.66 23.91 10.31
N MET A 283 -14.98 22.69 10.71
CA MET A 283 -13.99 21.66 11.04
C MET A 283 -14.30 20.37 10.28
N LEU A 284 -13.36 19.92 9.45
CA LEU A 284 -13.47 18.72 8.61
C LEU A 284 -12.29 17.78 8.93
N ASN A 285 -12.54 16.56 9.40
CA ASN A 285 -11.48 15.65 9.87
C ASN A 285 -11.72 14.19 9.46
N ALA A 286 -10.64 13.43 9.29
CA ALA A 286 -10.66 11.98 9.08
C ALA A 286 -10.86 11.24 10.42
N SER A 287 -11.68 10.18 10.46
CA SER A 287 -11.99 9.47 11.72
C SER A 287 -10.84 8.59 12.20
N GLU A 288 -10.06 8.02 11.27
CA GLU A 288 -8.93 7.10 11.52
C GLU A 288 -7.59 7.79 11.24
N ASP A 289 -7.49 9.11 11.49
CA ASP A 289 -6.33 9.93 11.15
C ASP A 289 -5.08 9.51 11.95
N GLU A 290 -4.10 8.94 11.24
CA GLU A 290 -2.83 8.44 11.74
C GLU A 290 -1.76 9.53 11.94
N VAL A 291 -2.06 10.79 11.59
CA VAL A 291 -1.14 11.93 11.69
C VAL A 291 -1.63 12.89 12.76
N ILE A 292 -2.90 13.26 12.72
CA ILE A 292 -3.59 14.08 13.72
C ILE A 292 -4.56 13.16 14.45
N PRO A 293 -4.16 12.57 15.60
CA PRO A 293 -5.00 11.62 16.31
C PRO A 293 -6.40 12.19 16.56
N ARG A 294 -7.43 11.35 16.40
CA ARG A 294 -8.82 11.73 16.69
C ARG A 294 -8.99 12.44 18.04
N SER A 295 -8.26 12.00 19.06
CA SER A 295 -8.26 12.62 20.39
C SER A 295 -7.77 14.07 20.39
N CYS A 296 -6.81 14.43 19.55
CA CYS A 296 -6.29 15.79 19.37
C CYS A 296 -7.31 16.69 18.66
N THR A 297 -8.01 16.15 17.66
CA THR A 297 -9.15 16.80 17.00
C THR A 297 -10.30 17.03 17.97
N GLU A 298 -10.70 16.02 18.73
CA GLU A 298 -11.80 16.10 19.70
C GLU A 298 -11.49 17.10 20.83
N LYS A 299 -10.25 17.16 21.32
CA LYS A 299 -9.80 18.18 22.29
C LYS A 299 -10.07 19.60 21.77
N LEU A 300 -9.65 19.89 20.54
CA LEU A 300 -9.86 21.20 19.92
C LEU A 300 -11.35 21.47 19.65
N ALA A 301 -12.06 20.49 19.09
CA ALA A 301 -13.49 20.61 18.84
C ALA A 301 -14.28 20.90 20.11
N ASN A 302 -13.96 20.23 21.23
CA ASN A 302 -14.59 20.48 22.51
C ASN A 302 -14.30 21.90 23.04
N ALA A 303 -13.02 22.33 22.98
CA ALA A 303 -12.62 23.67 23.38
C ALA A 303 -13.35 24.77 22.57
N LEU A 304 -13.61 24.52 21.28
CA LEU A 304 -14.37 25.41 20.40
C LEU A 304 -15.90 25.28 20.52
N GLY A 305 -16.42 24.24 21.19
CA GLY A 305 -17.86 23.98 21.26
C GLY A 305 -18.44 23.36 19.98
N LEU A 306 -17.62 22.61 19.26
CA LEU A 306 -17.92 22.00 17.95
C LEU A 306 -18.03 20.47 17.99
N SER A 307 -18.02 19.81 19.16
CA SER A 307 -17.96 18.33 19.25
C SER A 307 -19.00 17.60 18.38
N ASN A 308 -20.22 18.14 18.26
CA ASN A 308 -21.30 17.56 17.44
C ASN A 308 -21.42 18.21 16.04
N LYS A 309 -20.46 19.07 15.66
CA LYS A 309 -20.45 19.84 14.40
C LYS A 309 -19.22 19.55 13.53
N VAL A 310 -18.30 18.70 14.00
CA VAL A 310 -17.19 18.22 13.16
C VAL A 310 -17.76 17.36 12.04
N VAL A 311 -17.37 17.64 10.81
CA VAL A 311 -17.67 16.77 9.68
C VAL A 311 -16.59 15.69 9.63
N TRP A 312 -16.98 14.47 10.00
CA TRP A 312 -16.08 13.32 9.96
C TRP A 312 -16.09 12.65 8.59
N PHE A 313 -14.91 12.33 8.08
CA PHE A 313 -14.71 11.43 6.95
C PHE A 313 -14.48 10.02 7.50
N ASP A 314 -15.57 9.28 7.66
CA ASP A 314 -15.57 7.98 8.34
C ASP A 314 -14.78 6.91 7.59
N GLY A 315 -13.96 6.16 8.33
CA GLY A 315 -13.14 5.05 7.80
C GLY A 315 -11.95 5.50 6.95
N LEU A 316 -11.60 6.80 6.97
CA LEU A 316 -10.44 7.35 6.30
C LEU A 316 -9.41 7.82 7.34
N GLY A 317 -8.13 7.61 7.05
CA GLY A 317 -6.99 8.27 7.67
C GLY A 317 -6.50 9.51 6.91
N HIS A 318 -5.42 10.13 7.37
CA HIS A 318 -4.93 11.46 6.95
C HIS A 318 -4.73 11.56 5.44
N TYR A 319 -4.03 10.59 4.85
CA TYR A 319 -3.74 10.59 3.42
C TYR A 319 -4.92 10.12 2.59
N THR A 320 -5.70 9.18 3.12
CA THR A 320 -6.88 8.64 2.43
C THR A 320 -8.05 9.62 2.44
N ALA A 321 -8.03 10.65 3.29
CA ALA A 321 -8.98 11.76 3.28
C ALA A 321 -9.04 12.49 1.93
N MET A 322 -8.01 12.33 1.07
CA MET A 322 -8.03 12.75 -0.34
C MET A 322 -9.27 12.23 -1.08
N ALA A 323 -9.84 11.09 -0.68
CA ALA A 323 -11.08 10.55 -1.25
C ALA A 323 -12.27 11.51 -1.12
N GLU A 324 -12.31 12.26 -0.02
CA GLU A 324 -13.36 13.24 0.29
C GLU A 324 -12.96 14.68 -0.11
N LEU A 325 -11.78 14.89 -0.69
CA LEU A 325 -11.29 16.22 -1.06
C LEU A 325 -12.29 17.01 -1.92
N PRO A 326 -12.95 16.44 -2.95
CA PRO A 326 -13.93 17.20 -3.74
C PRO A 326 -15.11 17.70 -2.89
N ARG A 327 -15.58 16.90 -1.92
CA ARG A 327 -16.63 17.29 -1.00
C ARG A 327 -16.12 18.34 -0.01
N ALA A 328 -14.93 18.15 0.54
CA ALA A 328 -14.29 19.10 1.45
C ALA A 328 -14.13 20.49 0.81
N LEU A 329 -13.61 20.54 -0.42
CA LEU A 329 -13.45 21.79 -1.18
C LEU A 329 -14.80 22.50 -1.41
N ARG A 330 -15.87 21.75 -1.76
CA ARG A 330 -17.21 22.33 -1.89
C ARG A 330 -17.74 22.88 -0.56
N LEU A 331 -17.61 22.13 0.53
CA LEU A 331 -18.04 22.56 1.86
C LEU A 331 -17.33 23.84 2.30
N VAL A 332 -16.02 23.96 2.05
CA VAL A 332 -15.24 25.17 2.33
C VAL A 332 -15.73 26.34 1.48
N ALA A 333 -15.91 26.13 0.18
CA ALA A 333 -16.38 27.17 -0.72
C ALA A 333 -17.80 27.67 -0.35
N ASP A 334 -18.72 26.74 -0.06
CA ASP A 334 -20.08 27.04 0.41
C ASP A 334 -20.07 27.75 1.77
N PHE A 335 -19.17 27.36 2.67
CA PHE A 335 -19.00 27.99 3.96
C PHE A 335 -18.62 29.47 3.82
N PHE A 336 -17.59 29.82 3.05
CA PHE A 336 -17.22 31.23 2.86
C PHE A 336 -18.21 32.00 1.95
N ALA A 337 -18.93 31.31 1.06
CA ALA A 337 -19.92 31.94 0.18
C ALA A 337 -21.14 32.51 0.92
N GLN A 338 -21.39 32.09 2.17
CA GLN A 338 -22.47 32.61 3.01
C GLN A 338 -22.42 34.12 3.23
N ASP A 339 -21.25 34.74 3.07
CA ASP A 339 -21.04 36.17 3.29
C ASP A 339 -20.98 37.00 2.01
N ILE A 340 -21.18 36.37 0.84
CA ILE A 340 -21.32 37.07 -0.44
C ILE A 340 -22.62 37.88 -0.41
N PRO A 341 -22.60 39.18 -0.78
CA PRO A 341 -23.82 39.99 -0.83
C PRO A 341 -24.93 39.34 -1.68
N PRO A 342 -26.20 39.27 -1.23
CA PRO A 342 -27.25 38.50 -1.91
C PRO A 342 -27.51 38.89 -3.38
N ASN A 343 -27.37 40.18 -3.72
CA ASN A 343 -27.59 40.70 -5.08
C ASN A 343 -26.35 40.64 -5.98
N THR A 344 -25.37 39.85 -5.57
CA THR A 344 -24.17 39.61 -6.36
C THR A 344 -24.50 38.81 -7.60
N LYS A 345 -24.33 39.42 -8.77
CA LYS A 345 -24.19 38.66 -10.01
C LYS A 345 -22.83 37.99 -10.01
N LEU A 346 -22.78 36.73 -9.58
CA LEU A 346 -21.62 35.89 -9.88
C LEU A 346 -21.51 35.77 -11.39
N PRO A 347 -20.29 35.83 -11.97
CA PRO A 347 -20.11 35.44 -13.36
C PRO A 347 -20.74 34.05 -13.53
N PRO A 348 -21.55 33.80 -14.58
CA PRO A 348 -21.96 32.44 -14.87
C PRO A 348 -20.70 31.58 -14.92
N PRO A 349 -20.75 30.32 -14.40
CA PRO A 349 -19.61 29.42 -14.54
C PRO A 349 -19.18 29.48 -16.00
N ALA A 350 -17.90 29.78 -16.26
CA ALA A 350 -17.40 29.80 -17.62
C ALA A 350 -17.90 28.51 -18.29
N PRO A 351 -18.50 28.57 -19.49
CA PRO A 351 -18.90 27.37 -20.19
C PRO A 351 -17.71 26.43 -20.13
N VAL A 352 -17.91 25.19 -19.66
CA VAL A 352 -16.84 24.20 -19.68
C VAL A 352 -16.48 24.05 -21.14
N GLU A 353 -15.47 24.78 -21.60
CA GLU A 353 -14.96 24.62 -22.95
C GLU A 353 -14.66 23.13 -23.07
N LYS A 354 -15.15 22.51 -24.13
CA LYS A 354 -14.89 21.09 -24.41
C LYS A 354 -13.44 20.93 -24.88
N THR A 355 -12.49 21.51 -24.16
CA THR A 355 -11.06 21.38 -24.37
C THR A 355 -10.67 19.90 -24.32
N PRO A 356 -9.61 19.49 -25.02
CA PRO A 356 -9.10 18.13 -24.94
C PRO A 356 -8.88 17.67 -23.49
N LEU A 357 -8.35 18.55 -22.64
CA LEU A 357 -8.07 18.27 -21.23
C LEU A 357 -9.34 17.98 -20.40
N ASN A 358 -10.40 18.81 -20.55
CA ASN A 358 -11.65 18.60 -19.82
C ASN A 358 -12.31 17.27 -20.19
N ARG A 359 -12.19 16.85 -21.46
CA ARG A 359 -12.70 15.54 -21.92
C ARG A 359 -11.93 14.39 -21.29
N VAL A 360 -10.59 14.47 -21.27
CA VAL A 360 -9.73 13.47 -20.62
C VAL A 360 -10.09 13.31 -19.15
N LEU A 361 -10.23 14.43 -18.41
CA LEU A 361 -10.62 14.41 -17.01
C LEU A 361 -12.02 13.83 -16.80
N GLY A 362 -12.99 14.18 -17.65
CA GLY A 362 -14.34 13.63 -17.61
C GLY A 362 -14.37 12.10 -17.82
N PHE A 363 -13.60 11.58 -18.78
CA PHE A 363 -13.48 10.13 -18.98
C PHE A 363 -12.81 9.43 -17.80
N ALA A 364 -11.74 10.01 -17.24
CA ALA A 364 -11.07 9.48 -16.07
C ALA A 364 -12.01 9.42 -14.85
N GLN A 365 -12.80 10.47 -14.63
CA GLN A 365 -13.83 10.49 -13.58
C GLN A 365 -14.90 9.42 -13.79
N GLN A 366 -15.43 9.27 -15.01
CA GLN A 366 -16.43 8.24 -15.29
C GLN A 366 -15.87 6.84 -15.03
N LEU A 367 -14.66 6.54 -15.50
CA LEU A 367 -14.00 5.25 -15.28
C LEU A 367 -13.79 4.98 -13.79
N LEU A 368 -13.34 5.98 -13.03
CA LEU A 368 -13.18 5.89 -11.58
C LEU A 368 -14.51 5.73 -10.85
N ALA A 369 -15.58 6.38 -11.32
CA ALA A 369 -16.91 6.23 -10.75
C ALA A 369 -17.42 4.80 -10.87
N ILE A 370 -17.20 4.12 -12.02
CA ILE A 370 -17.55 2.70 -12.20
C ILE A 370 -16.88 1.83 -11.13
N LEU A 371 -15.67 2.18 -10.70
CA LEU A 371 -14.87 1.38 -9.75
C LEU A 371 -15.08 1.75 -8.28
N THR A 372 -15.57 2.96 -7.98
CA THR A 372 -15.55 3.51 -6.61
C THR A 372 -16.89 4.01 -6.10
N SER A 373 -17.86 4.24 -6.99
CA SER A 373 -19.16 4.82 -6.64
C SER A 373 -20.27 3.79 -6.80
N GLU A 374 -21.26 3.85 -5.91
CA GLU A 374 -22.50 3.08 -6.06
C GLU A 374 -23.47 3.84 -6.98
N PRO A 375 -24.13 3.19 -7.95
CA PRO A 375 -25.12 3.83 -8.81
C PRO A 375 -26.40 4.18 -8.02
N ALA A 376 -27.23 5.05 -8.58
CA ALA A 376 -28.55 5.35 -8.00
C ALA A 376 -29.45 4.11 -8.00
N SER A 377 -30.51 4.13 -7.19
CA SER A 377 -31.38 2.95 -7.06
C SER A 377 -31.97 2.52 -8.40
N ASN A 378 -31.97 1.20 -8.66
CA ASN A 378 -32.37 0.59 -9.93
C ASN A 378 -31.55 1.01 -11.17
N ARG A 379 -30.34 1.55 -10.98
CA ARG A 379 -29.40 1.87 -12.06
C ARG A 379 -28.12 1.05 -11.94
N CYS A 380 -27.29 1.09 -12.98
CA CYS A 380 -25.99 0.44 -13.00
C CYS A 380 -24.88 1.32 -13.60
N HIS A 381 -23.64 1.00 -13.26
CA HIS A 381 -22.47 1.35 -14.05
C HIS A 381 -22.16 0.20 -15.02
N PHE A 382 -21.88 0.51 -16.27
CA PHE A 382 -21.62 -0.46 -17.32
C PHE A 382 -20.33 -0.14 -18.07
N LEU A 383 -19.43 -1.11 -18.14
CA LEU A 383 -18.19 -1.06 -18.91
C LEU A 383 -18.04 -2.35 -19.70
N LYS A 384 -17.83 -2.24 -21.01
CA LYS A 384 -17.46 -3.37 -21.87
C LYS A 384 -16.30 -2.94 -22.75
N VAL A 385 -15.17 -3.64 -22.61
CA VAL A 385 -13.93 -3.32 -23.29
C VAL A 385 -13.28 -4.55 -23.91
N GLU A 386 -12.60 -4.33 -25.03
CA GLU A 386 -11.69 -5.29 -25.63
C GLU A 386 -10.28 -4.70 -25.65
N LEU A 387 -9.31 -5.49 -25.23
CA LEU A 387 -7.90 -5.16 -25.24
C LEU A 387 -7.20 -5.94 -26.34
N GLU A 388 -6.31 -5.26 -27.08
CA GLU A 388 -5.38 -5.85 -28.02
C GLU A 388 -4.02 -5.15 -27.87
N GLY A 389 -2.92 -5.85 -27.60
CA GLY A 389 -1.62 -5.19 -27.43
C GLY A 389 -0.44 -6.13 -27.30
N ALA A 390 0.74 -5.61 -26.98
CA ALA A 390 1.95 -6.37 -26.74
C ALA A 390 2.87 -5.60 -25.78
N GLN A 391 3.61 -6.33 -24.95
CA GLN A 391 4.65 -5.75 -24.08
C GLN A 391 6.03 -6.03 -24.70
N ASN A 392 6.90 -5.04 -24.90
CA ASN A 392 8.31 -5.19 -25.31
C ASN A 392 8.52 -6.22 -26.45
N ASP A 393 7.73 -6.12 -27.52
CA ASP A 393 7.73 -7.04 -28.68
C ASP A 393 7.56 -8.53 -28.30
N THR A 394 6.72 -8.79 -27.30
CA THR A 394 6.27 -10.14 -26.93
C THR A 394 4.99 -10.55 -27.65
N ARG A 395 4.48 -11.77 -27.38
CA ARG A 395 3.26 -12.28 -28.03
C ARG A 395 2.10 -11.30 -27.82
N PRO A 396 1.20 -11.17 -28.81
CA PRO A 396 0.01 -10.34 -28.67
C PRO A 396 -0.84 -10.79 -27.48
N ILE A 397 -1.36 -9.80 -26.78
CA ILE A 397 -2.29 -9.86 -25.66
C ILE A 397 -3.65 -9.50 -26.22
N THR A 398 -4.60 -10.40 -26.13
CA THR A 398 -6.01 -10.08 -26.31
C THR A 398 -6.73 -10.21 -24.98
N GLY A 399 -7.96 -9.72 -24.91
CA GLY A 399 -8.80 -9.89 -23.72
C GLY A 399 -10.09 -9.11 -23.83
N LYS A 400 -11.17 -9.67 -23.32
CA LYS A 400 -12.48 -9.04 -23.25
C LYS A 400 -12.90 -8.96 -21.79
N LEU A 401 -13.45 -7.81 -21.41
CA LEU A 401 -13.94 -7.58 -20.05
C LEU A 401 -15.26 -6.83 -20.11
N GLN A 402 -16.27 -7.36 -19.41
CA GLN A 402 -17.52 -6.68 -19.14
C GLN A 402 -17.69 -6.56 -17.63
N VAL A 403 -17.98 -5.35 -17.15
CA VAL A 403 -18.24 -5.05 -15.74
C VAL A 403 -19.58 -4.33 -15.66
N VAL A 404 -20.46 -4.83 -14.80
CA VAL A 404 -21.74 -4.23 -14.46
C VAL A 404 -21.80 -4.09 -12.95
N ILE A 405 -21.91 -2.87 -12.44
CA ILE A 405 -22.07 -2.60 -10.99
C ILE A 405 -23.47 -2.04 -10.78
N GLY A 406 -24.28 -2.65 -9.92
CA GLY A 406 -25.63 -2.22 -9.57
C GLY A 406 -25.71 -1.64 -8.15
N ASP A 407 -26.90 -1.17 -7.77
CA ASP A 407 -27.20 -0.78 -6.38
C ASP A 407 -27.25 -2.00 -5.44
N LYS A 408 -27.15 -1.74 -4.14
CA LYS A 408 -27.22 -2.74 -3.05
C LYS A 408 -26.14 -3.83 -3.17
N GLY A 409 -24.98 -3.45 -3.69
CA GLY A 409 -23.82 -4.31 -3.84
C GLY A 409 -23.90 -5.36 -4.95
N ARG A 410 -24.90 -5.27 -5.85
CA ARG A 410 -25.01 -6.15 -7.02
C ARG A 410 -23.88 -5.91 -8.01
N PHE A 411 -23.37 -6.96 -8.63
CA PHE A 411 -22.40 -6.83 -9.74
C PHE A 411 -22.40 -8.05 -10.66
N SER A 412 -21.85 -7.89 -11.85
CA SER A 412 -21.51 -8.98 -12.78
C SER A 412 -20.24 -8.59 -13.52
N ILE A 413 -19.28 -9.50 -13.54
CA ILE A 413 -18.02 -9.39 -14.26
C ILE A 413 -17.92 -10.59 -15.18
N GLN A 414 -17.65 -10.35 -16.47
CA GLN A 414 -17.43 -11.39 -17.46
C GLN A 414 -16.08 -11.15 -18.12
N TRP A 415 -15.30 -12.20 -18.30
CA TRP A 415 -14.00 -12.12 -18.97
C TRP A 415 -13.81 -13.27 -19.94
N ASP A 416 -13.12 -12.97 -21.03
CA ASP A 416 -12.85 -13.93 -22.10
C ASP A 416 -11.54 -13.59 -22.80
N ASP A 417 -10.91 -14.60 -23.40
CA ASP A 417 -9.68 -14.46 -24.19
C ASP A 417 -8.53 -13.76 -23.44
N ILE A 418 -8.50 -13.86 -22.10
CA ILE A 418 -7.41 -13.34 -21.27
C ILE A 418 -6.33 -14.41 -21.16
N PRO A 419 -5.08 -14.16 -21.58
CA PRO A 419 -4.02 -15.14 -21.53
C PRO A 419 -3.85 -15.73 -20.12
N PHE A 420 -3.80 -17.07 -20.06
CA PHE A 420 -3.60 -17.86 -18.84
C PHE A 420 -4.74 -17.82 -17.81
N VAL A 421 -5.81 -17.06 -18.05
CA VAL A 421 -7.00 -17.03 -17.19
C VAL A 421 -8.15 -17.71 -17.96
N PRO A 422 -8.70 -18.83 -17.45
CA PRO A 422 -9.85 -19.47 -18.11
C PRO A 422 -11.02 -18.50 -18.21
N SER A 423 -11.69 -18.44 -19.36
CA SER A 423 -12.88 -17.61 -19.56
C SER A 423 -13.96 -17.92 -18.52
N GLY A 424 -14.68 -16.89 -18.09
CA GLY A 424 -15.61 -17.03 -16.98
C GLY A 424 -16.43 -15.80 -16.70
N ALA A 425 -17.30 -15.94 -15.70
CA ALA A 425 -18.05 -14.83 -15.15
C ALA A 425 -18.22 -14.99 -13.64
N ALA A 426 -18.37 -13.89 -12.93
CA ALA A 426 -18.68 -13.88 -11.51
C ALA A 426 -19.62 -12.72 -11.21
N GLY A 427 -20.47 -12.87 -10.20
CA GLY A 427 -21.41 -11.83 -9.87
C GLY A 427 -22.05 -11.98 -8.50
N GLN A 428 -22.90 -11.01 -8.20
CA GLN A 428 -23.76 -10.95 -7.02
C GLN A 428 -25.14 -10.51 -7.49
N SER A 429 -26.11 -11.43 -7.46
CA SER A 429 -27.53 -11.12 -7.54
C SER A 429 -28.21 -11.43 -6.20
N ALA A 430 -29.15 -12.36 -6.17
CA ALA A 430 -29.74 -12.87 -4.93
C ALA A 430 -28.73 -13.64 -4.06
N PHE A 431 -27.66 -14.12 -4.67
CA PHE A 431 -26.54 -14.82 -4.04
C PHE A 431 -25.25 -14.51 -4.83
N PRO A 432 -24.06 -14.64 -4.21
CA PRO A 432 -22.81 -14.60 -4.96
C PRO A 432 -22.68 -15.82 -5.86
N TRP A 433 -22.12 -15.66 -7.05
CA TRP A 433 -21.96 -16.76 -7.99
C TRP A 433 -20.67 -16.65 -8.81
N LEU A 434 -20.17 -17.80 -9.26
CA LEU A 434 -19.05 -17.95 -10.18
C LEU A 434 -19.43 -18.95 -11.27
N ALA A 435 -19.26 -18.56 -12.53
CA ALA A 435 -19.54 -19.37 -13.70
C ALA A 435 -18.25 -19.72 -14.44
N THR A 436 -18.09 -21.01 -14.73
CA THR A 436 -17.05 -21.57 -15.59
C THR A 436 -17.66 -21.91 -16.95
N SER A 437 -16.88 -22.55 -17.82
CA SER A 437 -17.37 -23.07 -19.11
C SER A 437 -18.44 -24.16 -18.98
N ASN A 438 -18.58 -24.81 -17.83
CA ASN A 438 -19.44 -25.98 -17.64
C ASN A 438 -20.29 -25.99 -16.35
N ALA A 439 -20.03 -25.09 -15.40
CA ALA A 439 -20.72 -25.07 -14.12
C ALA A 439 -20.95 -23.65 -13.58
N VAL A 440 -21.94 -23.52 -12.70
CA VAL A 440 -22.20 -22.34 -11.88
C VAL A 440 -22.10 -22.74 -10.41
N PHE A 441 -21.16 -22.14 -9.69
CA PHE A 441 -21.06 -22.24 -8.25
C PHE A 441 -21.88 -21.12 -7.63
N ALA A 442 -23.01 -21.48 -7.03
CA ALA A 442 -23.91 -20.55 -6.36
C ALA A 442 -23.64 -20.57 -4.86
N GLY A 443 -23.23 -19.44 -4.30
CA GLY A 443 -23.08 -19.30 -2.86
C GLY A 443 -24.41 -19.49 -2.14
N SER A 444 -24.37 -20.10 -0.97
CA SER A 444 -25.49 -20.10 -0.02
C SER A 444 -25.98 -18.67 0.21
N MET A 445 -27.30 -18.48 0.35
CA MET A 445 -27.91 -17.15 0.38
C MET A 445 -27.35 -16.29 1.51
N SER A 446 -26.63 -15.22 1.14
CA SER A 446 -26.36 -14.07 2.00
C SER A 446 -27.41 -13.01 1.70
N PRO A 447 -28.01 -12.34 2.70
CA PRO A 447 -28.99 -11.27 2.47
C PRO A 447 -28.44 -10.19 1.52
N ILE A 448 -29.18 -9.87 0.46
CA ILE A 448 -28.84 -8.76 -0.47
C ILE A 448 -28.71 -7.48 0.35
N GLY A 449 -27.56 -6.80 0.25
CA GLY A 449 -27.32 -5.49 0.86
C GLY A 449 -26.53 -5.47 2.17
N GLN A 450 -26.10 -6.61 2.72
CA GLN A 450 -25.21 -6.61 3.89
C GLN A 450 -23.71 -6.73 3.54
N THR A 451 -23.31 -7.59 2.59
CA THR A 451 -21.89 -7.79 2.21
C THR A 451 -21.73 -8.37 0.81
N ASN A 452 -20.90 -7.75 -0.05
CA ASN A 452 -20.39 -8.34 -1.29
C ASN A 452 -18.87 -8.58 -1.18
N PHE A 453 -18.22 -9.06 -2.25
CA PHE A 453 -16.79 -9.37 -2.21
C PHE A 453 -15.88 -8.17 -1.85
N LEU A 454 -16.32 -6.93 -2.11
CA LEU A 454 -15.56 -5.72 -1.73
C LEU A 454 -15.43 -5.59 -0.21
N ALA A 455 -16.34 -6.17 0.57
CA ALA A 455 -16.24 -6.19 2.04
C ALA A 455 -15.03 -6.99 2.55
N TYR A 456 -14.47 -7.89 1.73
CA TYR A 456 -13.26 -8.67 2.06
C TYR A 456 -12.00 -8.15 1.35
N VAL A 457 -12.13 -7.08 0.56
CA VAL A 457 -10.96 -6.38 0.02
C VAL A 457 -10.35 -5.54 1.12
N ASN A 458 -9.02 -5.58 1.24
CA ASN A 458 -8.27 -4.81 2.21
C ASN A 458 -8.67 -3.32 2.11
N THR A 459 -9.11 -2.75 3.23
CA THR A 459 -9.62 -1.38 3.31
C THR A 459 -8.59 -0.36 2.82
N ALA A 460 -7.29 -0.60 3.02
CA ALA A 460 -6.24 0.26 2.52
C ALA A 460 -6.18 0.29 0.98
N HIS A 461 -6.50 -0.82 0.30
CA HIS A 461 -6.57 -0.85 -1.16
C HIS A 461 -7.76 -0.05 -1.69
N LEU A 462 -8.94 -0.24 -1.09
CA LEU A 462 -10.14 0.53 -1.44
C LEU A 462 -9.96 2.02 -1.14
N ALA A 463 -9.37 2.35 0.01
CA ALA A 463 -9.12 3.73 0.41
C ALA A 463 -8.14 4.43 -0.54
N ARG A 464 -7.11 3.74 -1.04
CA ARG A 464 -6.21 4.27 -2.07
C ARG A 464 -6.91 4.52 -3.40
N LEU A 465 -7.75 3.57 -3.85
CA LEU A 465 -8.51 3.74 -5.09
C LEU A 465 -9.49 4.92 -4.98
N ARG A 466 -10.16 5.06 -3.84
CA ARG A 466 -11.02 6.21 -3.53
C ARG A 466 -10.23 7.50 -3.43
N ALA A 467 -9.04 7.49 -2.83
CA ALA A 467 -8.14 8.64 -2.75
C ALA A 467 -7.73 9.15 -4.13
N ILE A 468 -7.38 8.23 -5.04
CA ILE A 468 -7.13 8.54 -6.45
C ILE A 468 -8.38 9.15 -7.10
N ALA A 469 -9.55 8.55 -6.91
CA ALA A 469 -10.81 9.08 -7.45
C ALA A 469 -11.12 10.48 -6.92
N GLY A 470 -10.89 10.73 -5.63
CA GLY A 470 -11.04 12.04 -5.00
C GLY A 470 -10.05 13.07 -5.54
N ALA A 471 -8.78 12.69 -5.74
CA ALA A 471 -7.78 13.57 -6.35
C ALA A 471 -8.15 13.97 -7.78
N VAL A 472 -8.53 13.00 -8.63
CA VAL A 472 -9.02 13.27 -9.99
C VAL A 472 -10.28 14.13 -9.96
N GLY A 473 -11.19 13.86 -9.02
CA GLY A 473 -12.39 14.65 -8.76
C GLY A 473 -12.06 16.11 -8.44
N ALA A 474 -11.05 16.35 -7.59
CA ALA A 474 -10.63 17.69 -7.18
C ALA A 474 -9.95 18.45 -8.33
N VAL A 475 -9.08 17.78 -9.08
CA VAL A 475 -8.45 18.36 -10.28
C VAL A 475 -9.49 18.74 -11.33
N ALA A 476 -10.56 17.97 -11.50
CA ALA A 476 -11.63 18.32 -12.43
C ALA A 476 -12.45 19.55 -12.00
N LEU A 477 -12.45 19.92 -10.71
CA LEU A 477 -13.00 21.20 -10.27
C LEU A 477 -12.12 22.37 -10.75
N ILE A 478 -10.82 22.13 -10.97
CA ILE A 478 -9.85 23.15 -11.41
C ILE A 478 -8.96 22.57 -12.52
N PRO A 479 -9.51 22.39 -13.74
CA PRO A 479 -8.85 21.62 -14.79
C PRO A 479 -7.47 22.14 -15.20
N ASP A 480 -7.23 23.45 -15.09
CA ASP A 480 -5.94 24.06 -15.39
C ASP A 480 -4.79 23.50 -14.53
N MET A 481 -5.07 22.94 -13.35
CA MET A 481 -4.06 22.25 -12.55
C MET A 481 -3.54 20.99 -13.25
N ALA A 482 -4.39 20.29 -14.01
CA ALA A 482 -3.98 19.07 -14.70
C ALA A 482 -2.83 19.29 -15.69
N LYS A 483 -2.71 20.52 -16.23
CA LYS A 483 -1.62 20.92 -17.13
C LYS A 483 -0.22 20.79 -16.50
N ARG A 484 -0.11 20.72 -15.16
CA ARG A 484 1.15 20.47 -14.46
C ARG A 484 1.68 19.05 -14.62
N TRP A 485 0.79 18.08 -14.87
CA TRP A 485 1.16 16.65 -14.93
C TRP A 485 1.01 16.08 -16.33
N VAL A 486 -0.03 16.49 -17.05
CA VAL A 486 -0.34 15.97 -18.37
C VAL A 486 -0.49 17.09 -19.39
N ASN A 487 -0.07 16.81 -20.61
CA ASN A 487 -0.46 17.58 -21.77
C ASN A 487 -1.58 16.83 -22.51
N ALA A 488 -2.62 17.54 -22.94
CA ALA A 488 -3.75 16.96 -23.67
C ALA A 488 -4.06 17.86 -24.87
N GLU A 489 -3.82 17.36 -26.07
CA GLU A 489 -3.92 18.12 -27.32
C GLU A 489 -4.77 17.36 -28.35
N ALA A 490 -5.34 18.09 -29.31
CA ALA A 490 -5.99 17.44 -30.45
C ALA A 490 -4.94 16.65 -31.25
N ASP A 491 -5.21 15.38 -31.53
CA ASP A 491 -4.31 14.54 -32.32
C ASP A 491 -4.70 14.60 -33.79
N THR A 492 -3.91 15.32 -34.58
CA THR A 492 -4.12 15.50 -36.03
C THR A 492 -3.49 14.40 -36.88
N SER A 493 -2.83 13.41 -36.27
CA SER A 493 -2.16 12.32 -37.00
C SER A 493 -3.12 11.31 -37.65
N LEU A 494 -4.42 11.38 -37.33
CA LEU A 494 -5.46 10.51 -37.89
C LEU A 494 -6.46 11.36 -38.70
N PRO A 495 -6.34 11.41 -40.05
CA PRO A 495 -7.24 12.17 -40.90
C PRO A 495 -8.70 11.74 -40.74
N GLY A 496 -9.62 12.70 -40.58
CA GLY A 496 -11.06 12.45 -40.46
C GLY A 496 -11.52 11.85 -39.13
N VAL A 497 -10.63 11.71 -38.14
CA VAL A 497 -10.93 11.12 -36.83
C VAL A 497 -10.71 12.16 -35.73
N THR A 498 -11.71 12.34 -34.86
CA THR A 498 -11.54 13.20 -33.67
C THR A 498 -10.77 12.44 -32.59
N ALA A 499 -9.53 12.84 -32.34
CA ALA A 499 -8.67 12.19 -31.36
C ALA A 499 -7.98 13.20 -30.44
N ILE A 500 -7.64 12.76 -29.23
CA ILE A 500 -6.90 13.53 -28.22
C ILE A 500 -5.64 12.76 -27.85
N ARG A 501 -4.48 13.40 -27.94
CA ARG A 501 -3.21 12.84 -27.49
C ARG A 501 -2.89 13.36 -26.10
N VAL A 502 -2.62 12.44 -25.18
CA VAL A 502 -2.27 12.69 -23.79
C VAL A 502 -0.85 12.23 -23.54
N THR A 503 0.00 13.11 -23.01
CA THR A 503 1.39 12.81 -22.65
C THR A 503 1.72 13.32 -21.25
N SER A 504 2.75 12.76 -20.60
CA SER A 504 3.30 13.29 -19.36
C SER A 504 4.06 14.60 -19.61
N GLN A 505 3.91 15.60 -18.73
CA GLN A 505 4.74 16.81 -18.74
C GLN A 505 6.22 16.48 -18.50
N ASP A 506 6.51 15.49 -17.65
CA ASP A 506 7.86 14.94 -17.48
C ASP A 506 8.06 13.76 -18.45
N SER A 507 8.04 14.03 -19.75
CA SER A 507 8.17 13.01 -20.80
C SER A 507 9.54 12.32 -20.80
N LYS A 508 10.56 12.93 -20.18
CA LYS A 508 11.88 12.30 -19.97
C LYS A 508 11.82 11.19 -18.92
N LYS A 509 11.11 11.39 -17.81
CA LYS A 509 10.93 10.35 -16.79
C LYS A 509 9.86 9.33 -17.17
N ASN A 510 8.80 9.78 -17.84
CA ASN A 510 7.65 8.96 -18.22
C ASN A 510 7.40 9.04 -19.75
N PRO A 511 8.25 8.40 -20.58
CA PRO A 511 8.09 8.43 -22.01
C PRO A 511 6.86 7.60 -22.44
N GLY A 512 6.06 8.16 -23.35
CA GLY A 512 4.89 7.49 -23.90
C GLY A 512 3.71 8.43 -24.15
N PHE A 513 2.60 7.86 -24.64
CA PHE A 513 1.34 8.58 -24.83
C PHE A 513 0.12 7.67 -24.68
N VAL A 514 -1.02 8.30 -24.40
CA VAL A 514 -2.35 7.72 -24.59
C VAL A 514 -3.07 8.55 -25.64
N ARG A 515 -3.61 7.91 -26.68
CA ARG A 515 -4.49 8.55 -27.65
C ARG A 515 -5.91 8.10 -27.40
N LEU A 516 -6.82 9.05 -27.14
CA LEU A 516 -8.24 8.81 -26.97
C LEU A 516 -8.97 9.15 -28.27
N VAL A 517 -9.65 8.20 -28.90
CA VAL A 517 -10.43 8.41 -30.13
C VAL A 517 -11.91 8.46 -29.80
N LEU A 518 -12.56 9.55 -30.20
CA LEU A 518 -13.95 9.84 -29.88
C LEU A 518 -14.89 9.45 -31.02
N SER A 519 -16.18 9.33 -30.72
CA SER A 519 -17.26 9.25 -31.69
C SER A 519 -17.40 10.54 -32.51
N ASP A 520 -18.13 10.46 -33.63
CA ASP A 520 -18.32 11.59 -34.53
C ASP A 520 -19.11 12.73 -33.87
N ASP A 521 -20.07 12.38 -33.00
CA ASP A 521 -20.79 13.31 -32.12
C ASP A 521 -19.97 13.74 -30.88
N GLN A 522 -18.78 13.15 -30.71
CA GLN A 522 -17.81 13.38 -29.66
C GLN A 522 -18.35 13.13 -28.24
N GLN A 523 -19.40 12.33 -28.11
CA GLN A 523 -20.06 12.02 -26.83
C GLN A 523 -19.42 10.85 -26.09
N TYR A 524 -18.81 9.89 -26.80
CA TYR A 524 -18.23 8.69 -26.18
C TYR A 524 -16.88 8.30 -26.77
N LEU A 525 -16.10 7.57 -25.97
CA LEU A 525 -14.80 7.03 -26.34
C LEU A 525 -15.00 5.76 -27.18
N LYS A 526 -14.45 5.71 -28.40
CA LYS A 526 -14.50 4.51 -29.26
C LYS A 526 -13.35 3.56 -28.96
N TRP A 527 -12.13 4.09 -28.93
CA TRP A 527 -10.96 3.34 -28.49
C TRP A 527 -9.87 4.25 -27.92
N ALA A 528 -8.93 3.66 -27.19
CA ALA A 528 -7.72 4.32 -26.74
C ALA A 528 -6.49 3.53 -27.20
N ASP A 529 -5.53 4.18 -27.87
CA ASP A 529 -4.21 3.61 -28.11
C ASP A 529 -3.28 4.00 -26.95
N VAL A 530 -2.48 3.06 -26.44
CA VAL A 530 -1.56 3.23 -25.32
C VAL A 530 -0.17 2.80 -25.78
N ASP A 531 0.81 3.69 -25.65
CA ASP A 531 2.24 3.38 -25.84
C ASP A 531 3.03 3.94 -24.65
N ILE A 532 3.23 3.14 -23.61
CA ILE A 532 3.91 3.59 -22.39
C ILE A 532 4.68 2.45 -21.73
N SER A 533 5.89 2.72 -21.25
CA SER A 533 6.74 1.76 -20.52
C SER A 533 6.90 0.41 -21.23
N GLY A 534 6.98 0.46 -22.57
CA GLY A 534 7.13 -0.72 -23.42
C GLY A 534 5.85 -1.51 -23.67
N PHE A 535 4.70 -1.11 -23.13
CA PHE A 535 3.40 -1.63 -23.54
C PHE A 535 2.87 -0.84 -24.73
N LYS A 536 2.49 -1.54 -25.79
CA LYS A 536 1.79 -0.96 -26.96
C LYS A 536 0.48 -1.70 -27.15
N GLY A 537 -0.65 -1.00 -27.07
CA GLY A 537 -1.95 -1.65 -27.25
C GLY A 537 -3.09 -0.69 -27.50
N ARG A 538 -4.26 -1.27 -27.78
CA ARG A 538 -5.52 -0.62 -28.04
C ARG A 538 -6.60 -1.17 -27.11
N LEU A 539 -7.34 -0.28 -26.48
CA LEU A 539 -8.55 -0.58 -25.72
C LEU A 539 -9.76 -0.12 -26.54
N ARG A 540 -10.58 -1.03 -27.04
CA ARG A 540 -11.86 -0.71 -27.71
C ARG A 540 -12.98 -0.67 -26.67
N PHE A 541 -13.75 0.40 -26.64
CA PHE A 541 -14.89 0.54 -25.74
C PHE A 541 -16.17 0.15 -26.49
N LEU A 542 -16.73 -1.01 -26.15
CA LEU A 542 -17.99 -1.49 -26.71
C LEU A 542 -19.21 -0.95 -25.93
N GLY A 543 -18.99 -0.53 -24.68
CA GLY A 543 -19.96 0.23 -23.91
C GLY A 543 -19.31 0.87 -22.69
N PHE A 544 -19.69 2.10 -22.39
CA PHE A 544 -19.13 2.87 -21.29
C PHE A 544 -20.16 3.89 -20.81
N GLN A 545 -20.85 3.56 -19.72
CA GLN A 545 -21.92 4.38 -19.17
C GLN A 545 -21.94 4.30 -17.65
N THR A 546 -22.11 5.45 -17.00
CA THR A 546 -22.34 5.52 -15.56
C THR A 546 -23.81 5.76 -15.27
N ASN A 547 -24.34 5.12 -14.22
CA ASN A 547 -25.70 5.34 -13.73
C ASN A 547 -26.78 5.18 -14.83
N THR A 548 -26.67 4.14 -15.66
CA THR A 548 -27.61 3.81 -16.75
C THR A 548 -28.67 2.79 -16.28
N VAL A 549 -29.66 2.50 -17.13
CA VAL A 549 -30.72 1.52 -16.81
C VAL A 549 -30.20 0.10 -17.02
N ALA A 550 -30.48 -0.80 -16.07
CA ALA A 550 -30.21 -2.23 -16.19
C ALA A 550 -31.45 -3.06 -15.85
N THR A 551 -31.68 -4.11 -16.65
CA THR A 551 -32.64 -5.17 -16.31
C THR A 551 -32.05 -6.09 -15.25
N ALA A 552 -32.84 -6.62 -14.32
CA ALA A 552 -32.35 -7.47 -13.22
C ALA A 552 -31.45 -8.65 -13.70
N ASN A 553 -31.79 -9.23 -14.84
CA ASN A 553 -31.11 -10.40 -15.41
C ASN A 553 -29.63 -10.17 -15.77
N VAL A 554 -29.15 -8.92 -15.88
CA VAL A 554 -27.72 -8.66 -16.17
C VAL A 554 -26.79 -9.03 -15.01
N PHE A 555 -27.36 -9.23 -13.82
CA PHE A 555 -26.64 -9.63 -12.60
C PHE A 555 -26.74 -11.13 -12.31
N ASP A 556 -27.62 -11.85 -13.02
CA ASP A 556 -27.87 -13.26 -12.77
C ASP A 556 -26.81 -14.15 -13.43
N PRO A 557 -26.53 -15.34 -12.87
CA PRO A 557 -25.60 -16.28 -13.48
C PRO A 557 -26.12 -16.74 -14.86
N PRO A 558 -25.23 -17.19 -15.75
CA PRO A 558 -25.63 -17.79 -17.03
C PRO A 558 -26.60 -18.96 -16.83
N SER A 559 -27.61 -19.07 -17.69
CA SER A 559 -28.57 -20.17 -17.69
C SER A 559 -28.03 -21.40 -18.43
N GLY A 560 -28.56 -22.59 -18.12
CA GLY A 560 -28.23 -23.84 -18.83
C GLY A 560 -26.95 -24.56 -18.38
N LEU A 561 -26.24 -24.03 -17.38
CA LEU A 561 -25.06 -24.68 -16.78
C LEU A 561 -25.44 -25.48 -15.52
N HIS A 562 -24.65 -26.52 -15.21
CA HIS A 562 -24.82 -27.30 -13.99
C HIS A 562 -24.58 -26.41 -12.76
N ARG A 563 -25.56 -26.34 -11.86
CA ARG A 563 -25.47 -25.54 -10.63
C ARG A 563 -24.99 -26.38 -9.46
N GLN A 564 -23.93 -25.94 -8.78
CA GLN A 564 -23.46 -26.48 -7.50
C GLN A 564 -23.62 -25.40 -6.41
N GLU A 565 -24.16 -25.78 -5.25
CA GLU A 565 -24.22 -24.90 -4.08
C GLU A 565 -22.88 -24.93 -3.32
N VAL A 566 -22.38 -23.77 -2.88
CA VAL A 566 -21.09 -23.62 -2.19
C VAL A 566 -21.18 -22.61 -1.03
N PRO A 567 -20.24 -22.58 -0.08
CA PRO A 567 -20.22 -21.55 0.95
C PRO A 567 -20.06 -20.13 0.36
N GLY A 568 -21.05 -19.26 0.58
CA GLY A 568 -21.09 -17.91 -0.01
C GLY A 568 -19.94 -17.01 0.44
N GLU A 569 -19.54 -17.05 1.71
CA GLU A 569 -18.42 -16.26 2.24
C GLU A 569 -17.08 -16.67 1.58
N THR A 570 -16.77 -17.97 1.53
CA THR A 570 -15.55 -18.50 0.88
C THR A 570 -15.49 -18.07 -0.59
N LEU A 571 -16.61 -18.15 -1.31
CA LEU A 571 -16.69 -17.68 -2.70
C LEU A 571 -16.39 -16.17 -2.83
N GLN A 572 -16.98 -15.34 -1.97
CA GLN A 572 -16.72 -13.90 -1.97
C GLN A 572 -15.26 -13.58 -1.62
N ARG A 573 -14.64 -14.31 -0.69
CA ARG A 573 -13.21 -14.18 -0.36
C ARG A 573 -12.29 -14.61 -1.50
N MET A 574 -12.63 -15.69 -2.21
CA MET A 574 -11.96 -16.11 -3.45
C MET A 574 -11.94 -14.99 -4.50
N LEU A 575 -13.07 -14.30 -4.70
CA LEU A 575 -13.15 -13.14 -5.60
C LEU A 575 -12.34 -11.93 -5.08
N ALA A 576 -12.40 -11.65 -3.78
CA ALA A 576 -11.69 -10.54 -3.15
C ALA A 576 -10.16 -10.71 -3.19
N ALA A 577 -9.67 -11.95 -3.05
CA ALA A 577 -8.25 -12.26 -3.05
C ALA A 577 -7.55 -11.73 -4.30
N CYS A 578 -8.15 -11.84 -5.50
CA CYS A 578 -7.56 -11.29 -6.72
C CYS A 578 -7.33 -9.76 -6.65
N LEU A 579 -8.28 -9.01 -6.07
CA LEU A 579 -8.11 -7.57 -5.85
C LEU A 579 -7.09 -7.25 -4.77
N ASN A 580 -7.02 -8.05 -3.69
CA ASN A 580 -6.00 -7.88 -2.66
C ASN A 580 -4.58 -8.07 -3.22
N LEU A 581 -4.38 -9.11 -4.03
CA LEU A 581 -3.10 -9.38 -4.69
C LEU A 581 -2.72 -8.30 -5.71
N ALA A 582 -3.70 -7.74 -6.41
CA ALA A 582 -3.52 -6.58 -7.27
C ALA A 582 -3.02 -5.37 -6.48
N GLY A 583 -3.70 -5.07 -5.37
CA GLY A 583 -3.38 -3.96 -4.48
C GLY A 583 -1.99 -4.08 -3.86
N ASP A 584 -1.62 -5.27 -3.40
CA ASP A 584 -0.28 -5.59 -2.86
C ASP A 584 0.83 -5.34 -3.90
N SER A 585 0.57 -5.71 -5.16
CA SER A 585 1.53 -5.57 -6.27
C SER A 585 1.74 -4.13 -6.73
N ALA A 586 0.77 -3.25 -6.45
CA ALA A 586 0.82 -1.82 -6.74
C ALA A 586 1.55 -1.02 -5.65
N GLN A 587 1.82 -1.61 -4.47
CA GLN A 587 2.48 -0.89 -3.39
C GLN A 587 3.96 -0.60 -3.72
N PRO A 588 4.44 0.64 -3.49
CA PRO A 588 5.88 0.87 -3.36
C PRO A 588 6.40 0.02 -2.20
N PRO A 589 7.63 -0.53 -2.28
CA PRO A 589 8.18 -1.32 -1.19
C PRO A 589 8.16 -0.49 0.10
N ALA A 590 7.60 -1.06 1.16
CA ALA A 590 7.58 -0.40 2.47
C ALA A 590 9.02 0.00 2.86
N LYS A 591 9.21 1.28 3.24
CA LYS A 591 10.45 1.72 3.87
C LYS A 591 10.52 1.10 5.27
N ARG A 592 11.07 -0.10 5.39
CA ARG A 592 11.38 -0.70 6.69
C ARG A 592 12.53 0.07 7.33
N ALA A 593 12.43 0.33 8.63
CA ALA A 593 13.51 0.95 9.39
C ALA A 593 14.73 0.01 9.33
N THR A 594 15.84 0.52 8.82
CA THR A 594 17.08 -0.23 8.66
C THR A 594 17.88 -0.12 9.95
N ASN A 595 17.91 -1.17 10.76
CA ASN A 595 18.98 -1.36 11.73
C ASN A 595 19.84 -2.52 11.22
N GLU A 596 20.79 -2.21 10.34
CA GLU A 596 21.53 -3.22 9.56
C GLU A 596 22.48 -4.08 10.40
N ASP A 597 22.66 -3.74 11.69
CA ASP A 597 23.66 -4.34 12.58
C ASP A 597 23.06 -4.96 13.86
N ALA A 598 21.74 -5.21 13.89
CA ALA A 598 21.07 -5.66 15.10
C ALA A 598 21.11 -7.19 15.29
N SER A 599 21.95 -7.66 16.23
CA SER A 599 21.94 -9.04 16.75
C SER A 599 20.81 -9.33 17.74
N ARG A 600 19.97 -8.33 18.05
CA ARG A 600 18.84 -8.42 18.98
C ARG A 600 17.54 -7.90 18.36
N PRO A 601 16.39 -8.52 18.66
CA PRO A 601 15.10 -8.03 18.18
C PRO A 601 14.74 -6.66 18.77
N VAL A 602 14.14 -5.79 17.94
CA VAL A 602 13.43 -4.59 18.39
C VAL A 602 11.95 -4.94 18.48
N LEU A 603 11.42 -4.97 19.71
CA LEU A 603 10.03 -5.30 19.98
C LEU A 603 9.07 -4.27 19.36
N GLU A 604 8.04 -4.73 18.68
CA GLU A 604 6.98 -3.88 18.13
C GLU A 604 5.64 -4.07 18.83
N ILE A 605 5.26 -5.33 19.10
CA ILE A 605 3.97 -5.68 19.69
C ILE A 605 4.10 -6.95 20.54
N ARG A 606 3.36 -6.99 21.65
CA ARG A 606 3.21 -8.17 22.50
C ARG A 606 1.77 -8.65 22.48
N ASP A 607 1.58 -9.96 22.55
CA ASP A 607 0.27 -10.55 22.72
C ASP A 607 -0.24 -10.23 24.14
N PRO A 608 -1.46 -9.69 24.31
CA PRO A 608 -2.03 -9.41 25.63
C PRO A 608 -2.15 -10.65 26.52
N GLY A 609 -2.28 -11.84 25.93
CA GLY A 609 -2.28 -13.12 26.65
C GLY A 609 -0.90 -13.58 27.12
N ASN A 610 0.17 -12.83 26.82
CA ASN A 610 1.56 -13.19 27.08
C ASN A 610 1.99 -14.52 26.44
N HIS A 611 1.39 -14.84 25.29
CA HIS A 611 1.70 -16.03 24.48
C HIS A 611 2.57 -15.72 23.26
N GLY A 612 3.13 -14.52 23.19
CA GLY A 612 4.09 -14.18 22.14
C GLY A 612 4.39 -12.70 22.00
N TRP A 613 5.26 -12.42 21.06
CA TRP A 613 5.62 -11.07 20.64
C TRP A 613 6.10 -11.05 19.19
N ARG A 614 6.01 -9.90 18.52
CA ARG A 614 6.59 -9.65 17.20
C ARG A 614 7.56 -8.48 17.28
N GLY A 615 8.67 -8.59 16.57
CA GLY A 615 9.67 -7.54 16.44
C GLY A 615 10.41 -7.56 15.12
N GLN A 616 11.31 -6.60 14.95
CA GLN A 616 12.25 -6.56 13.82
C GLN A 616 13.59 -7.14 14.24
N LEU A 617 14.20 -7.95 13.36
CA LEU A 617 15.58 -8.42 13.49
C LEU A 617 16.31 -8.09 12.18
N GLY A 618 17.23 -7.13 12.24
CA GLY A 618 17.86 -6.58 11.03
C GLY A 618 16.84 -5.96 10.09
N ARG A 619 16.72 -6.52 8.87
CA ARG A 619 15.72 -6.14 7.85
C ARG A 619 14.49 -7.06 7.81
N GLY A 620 14.48 -8.11 8.63
CA GLY A 620 13.45 -9.15 8.65
C GLY A 620 12.54 -9.05 9.87
N THR A 621 11.37 -9.68 9.79
CA THR A 621 10.44 -9.81 10.92
C THR A 621 10.70 -11.12 11.67
N ILE A 622 10.65 -11.06 13.00
CA ILE A 622 10.72 -12.22 13.89
C ILE A 622 9.50 -12.24 14.81
N ALA A 623 8.94 -13.42 15.03
CA ALA A 623 7.82 -13.63 15.94
C ALA A 623 8.15 -14.75 16.93
N HIS A 624 7.93 -14.50 18.22
CA HIS A 624 7.99 -15.51 19.26
C HIS A 624 6.58 -15.93 19.65
N LEU A 625 6.34 -17.23 19.77
CA LEU A 625 5.06 -17.82 20.15
C LEU A 625 5.28 -18.87 21.24
N ASN A 626 4.43 -18.89 22.27
CA ASN A 626 4.58 -19.84 23.38
C ASN A 626 3.25 -20.27 23.99
N GLY A 627 3.18 -21.55 24.39
CA GLY A 627 2.05 -22.13 25.11
C GLY A 627 1.48 -23.39 24.45
N THR A 628 0.22 -23.69 24.76
CA THR A 628 -0.57 -24.73 24.10
C THR A 628 -0.79 -24.40 22.62
N PRO A 629 -1.13 -25.39 21.76
CA PRO A 629 -1.44 -25.14 20.35
C PRO A 629 -2.49 -24.05 20.14
N SER A 630 -3.54 -24.01 20.98
CA SER A 630 -4.56 -22.96 20.92
C SER A 630 -4.02 -21.57 21.27
N GLN A 631 -3.17 -21.47 22.30
CA GLN A 631 -2.52 -20.21 22.69
C GLN A 631 -1.57 -19.70 21.60
N ILE A 632 -0.77 -20.61 21.01
CA ILE A 632 0.11 -20.32 19.88
C ILE A 632 -0.72 -19.82 18.68
N GLY A 633 -1.81 -20.50 18.34
CA GLY A 633 -2.69 -20.09 17.23
C GLY A 633 -3.30 -18.71 17.44
N LYS A 634 -3.77 -18.42 18.65
CA LYS A 634 -4.32 -17.10 19.01
C LYS A 634 -3.25 -16.00 18.92
N ALA A 635 -2.07 -16.22 19.49
CA ALA A 635 -0.96 -15.27 19.44
C ALA A 635 -0.45 -15.05 18.01
N HIS A 636 -0.36 -16.12 17.20
CA HIS A 636 -0.01 -16.04 15.79
C HIS A 636 -0.97 -15.09 15.05
N GLY A 637 -2.28 -15.30 15.18
CA GLY A 637 -3.28 -14.44 14.54
C GLY A 637 -3.25 -13.00 15.05
N ALA A 638 -3.07 -12.78 16.35
CA ALA A 638 -3.02 -11.44 16.94
C ALA A 638 -1.77 -10.64 16.53
N LEU A 639 -0.61 -11.30 16.48
CA LEU A 639 0.67 -10.65 16.19
C LEU A 639 0.93 -10.47 14.69
N LEU A 640 0.40 -11.36 13.85
CA LEU A 640 0.70 -11.44 12.41
C LEU A 640 -0.54 -11.30 11.52
N GLY A 641 -1.66 -10.77 12.04
CA GLY A 641 -2.97 -10.81 11.40
C GLY A 641 -3.01 -10.35 9.94
N ASP A 642 -2.40 -9.20 9.62
CA ASP A 642 -2.40 -8.67 8.24
C ASP A 642 -1.58 -9.53 7.27
N ALA A 643 -0.39 -9.96 7.71
CA ALA A 643 0.47 -10.84 6.92
C ALA A 643 -0.17 -12.23 6.73
N ALA A 644 -0.84 -12.75 7.76
CA ALA A 644 -1.57 -14.01 7.72
C ALA A 644 -2.74 -13.96 6.73
N ARG A 645 -3.59 -12.91 6.77
CA ARG A 645 -4.68 -12.74 5.79
C ARG A 645 -4.16 -12.60 4.36
N SER A 646 -3.14 -11.78 4.13
CA SER A 646 -2.51 -11.63 2.80
C SER A 646 -1.94 -12.97 2.31
N ASN A 647 -1.32 -13.76 3.19
CA ASN A 647 -0.81 -15.08 2.81
C ASN A 647 -1.94 -16.07 2.48
N ILE A 648 -3.05 -16.09 3.22
CA ILE A 648 -4.21 -16.94 2.90
C ILE A 648 -4.77 -16.58 1.51
N ASP A 649 -4.85 -15.29 1.18
CA ASP A 649 -5.25 -14.85 -0.18
C ASP A 649 -4.33 -15.44 -1.26
N ARG A 650 -3.01 -15.45 -1.01
CA ARG A 650 -1.97 -15.93 -1.94
C ARG A 650 -1.93 -17.44 -2.12
N ILE A 651 -2.06 -18.19 -1.02
CA ILE A 651 -1.80 -19.64 -1.01
C ILE A 651 -3.08 -20.47 -1.10
N TYR A 652 -4.23 -19.88 -0.77
CA TYR A 652 -5.50 -20.59 -0.71
C TYR A 652 -6.56 -19.95 -1.61
N TYR A 653 -7.06 -18.75 -1.31
CA TYR A 653 -8.25 -18.21 -1.98
C TYR A 653 -8.04 -17.96 -3.47
N ALA A 654 -6.95 -17.29 -3.88
CA ALA A 654 -6.71 -17.02 -5.29
C ALA A 654 -6.37 -18.29 -6.10
N PRO A 655 -5.51 -19.21 -5.60
CA PRO A 655 -5.33 -20.52 -6.25
C PRO A 655 -6.63 -21.33 -6.33
N ALA A 656 -7.46 -21.31 -5.28
CA ALA A 656 -8.75 -22.00 -5.28
C ALA A 656 -9.69 -21.46 -6.36
N LEU A 657 -9.70 -20.14 -6.59
CA LEU A 657 -10.49 -19.53 -7.66
C LEU A 657 -10.01 -20.02 -9.03
N ILE A 658 -8.70 -19.93 -9.29
CA ILE A 658 -8.12 -20.33 -10.58
C ILE A 658 -8.34 -21.82 -10.85
N GLU A 659 -8.11 -22.69 -9.86
CA GLU A 659 -8.30 -24.13 -10.02
C GLU A 659 -9.77 -24.51 -10.19
N THR A 660 -10.68 -23.81 -9.50
CA THR A 660 -12.13 -23.98 -9.71
C THR A 660 -12.52 -23.60 -11.13
N MET A 661 -12.03 -22.46 -11.62
CA MET A 661 -12.23 -21.99 -13.00
C MET A 661 -11.66 -22.96 -14.03
N ARG A 662 -10.46 -23.49 -13.78
CA ARG A 662 -9.73 -24.39 -14.70
C ARG A 662 -10.35 -25.77 -14.81
N THR A 663 -10.84 -26.31 -13.70
CA THR A 663 -11.33 -27.70 -13.63
C THR A 663 -12.86 -27.80 -13.74
N GLY A 664 -13.58 -26.70 -13.52
CA GLY A 664 -15.04 -26.73 -13.40
C GLY A 664 -15.52 -27.50 -12.17
N ARG A 665 -14.66 -27.71 -11.17
CA ARG A 665 -14.97 -28.41 -9.91
C ARG A 665 -14.62 -27.50 -8.74
N TRP A 666 -15.42 -27.55 -7.67
CA TRP A 666 -15.18 -26.74 -6.48
C TRP A 666 -13.87 -27.16 -5.79
N PHE A 667 -12.81 -26.37 -5.94
CA PHE A 667 -11.49 -26.73 -5.41
C PHE A 667 -11.44 -26.89 -3.89
N PRO A 668 -12.12 -26.06 -3.07
CA PRO A 668 -12.16 -26.25 -1.61
C PRO A 668 -12.68 -27.64 -1.18
N GLU A 669 -13.66 -28.22 -1.88
CA GLU A 669 -14.18 -29.55 -1.57
C GLU A 669 -13.12 -30.64 -1.78
N ARG A 670 -12.27 -30.51 -2.80
CA ARG A 670 -11.14 -31.41 -3.01
C ARG A 670 -10.15 -31.41 -1.84
N LEU A 671 -9.87 -30.24 -1.27
CA LEU A 671 -9.00 -30.14 -0.09
C LEU A 671 -9.69 -30.66 1.16
N ALA A 672 -11.01 -30.47 1.28
CA ALA A 672 -11.80 -31.02 2.37
C ALA A 672 -11.84 -32.56 2.34
N ASP A 673 -11.95 -33.17 1.16
CA ASP A 673 -11.89 -34.63 1.00
C ASP A 673 -10.51 -35.18 1.41
N LEU A 674 -9.44 -34.49 1.04
CA LEU A 674 -8.08 -34.83 1.45
C LEU A 674 -7.93 -34.76 2.99
N GLU A 675 -8.39 -33.67 3.60
CA GLU A 675 -8.39 -33.50 5.05
C GLU A 675 -9.17 -34.63 5.73
N LYS A 676 -10.39 -34.92 5.26
CA LYS A 676 -11.24 -35.97 5.80
C LYS A 676 -10.58 -37.35 5.74
N GLY A 677 -9.91 -37.67 4.64
CA GLY A 677 -9.18 -38.93 4.46
C GLY A 677 -7.96 -39.05 5.39
N ALA A 678 -7.34 -37.93 5.74
CA ALA A 678 -6.15 -37.88 6.59
C ALA A 678 -6.42 -37.64 8.08
N ARG A 679 -7.64 -37.22 8.45
CA ARG A 679 -7.98 -36.69 9.78
C ARG A 679 -7.51 -37.54 10.95
N LYS A 680 -7.73 -38.85 10.90
CA LYS A 680 -7.33 -39.79 11.98
C LYS A 680 -5.82 -39.90 12.18
N LYS A 681 -5.03 -39.42 11.22
CA LYS A 681 -3.58 -39.54 11.19
C LYS A 681 -2.87 -38.20 11.33
N LEU A 682 -3.59 -37.08 11.23
CA LEU A 682 -3.06 -35.76 11.52
C LEU A 682 -3.00 -35.52 13.04
N PRO A 683 -1.99 -34.81 13.54
CA PRO A 683 -1.83 -34.62 14.97
C PRO A 683 -2.89 -33.65 15.53
N PRO A 684 -3.40 -33.86 16.76
CA PRO A 684 -4.43 -33.00 17.36
C PRO A 684 -4.05 -31.51 17.43
N TRP A 685 -2.78 -31.20 17.71
CA TRP A 685 -2.28 -29.82 17.80
C TRP A 685 -2.55 -29.00 16.53
N PHE A 686 -2.59 -29.66 15.36
CA PHE A 686 -2.81 -29.00 14.07
C PHE A 686 -4.22 -28.40 13.98
N TYR A 687 -5.21 -29.12 14.49
CA TYR A 687 -6.60 -28.67 14.51
C TYR A 687 -6.83 -27.56 15.54
N ASP A 688 -6.28 -27.74 16.75
CA ASP A 688 -6.43 -26.77 17.85
C ASP A 688 -5.79 -25.42 17.51
N GLU A 689 -4.58 -25.45 16.93
CA GLU A 689 -3.89 -24.25 16.49
C GLU A 689 -4.60 -23.59 15.30
N SER A 690 -4.99 -24.35 14.28
CA SER A 690 -5.70 -23.81 13.10
C SER A 690 -7.03 -23.17 13.47
N ALA A 691 -7.79 -23.77 14.39
CA ALA A 691 -9.06 -23.23 14.87
C ALA A 691 -8.85 -21.92 15.64
N SER A 692 -7.87 -21.88 16.54
CA SER A 692 -7.60 -20.68 17.35
C SER A 692 -6.99 -19.54 16.53
N LEU A 693 -6.18 -19.87 15.53
CA LEU A 693 -5.69 -18.93 14.52
C LEU A 693 -6.85 -18.34 13.72
N ALA A 694 -7.79 -19.17 13.25
CA ALA A 694 -8.95 -18.69 12.52
C ALA A 694 -9.81 -17.72 13.34
N ASP A 695 -10.06 -18.06 14.60
CA ASP A 695 -10.79 -17.20 15.53
C ASP A 695 -10.09 -15.85 15.73
N ALA A 696 -8.76 -15.85 15.89
CA ALA A 696 -7.97 -14.63 16.02
C ALA A 696 -7.94 -13.78 14.73
N LEU A 697 -7.98 -14.43 13.56
CA LEU A 697 -8.01 -13.73 12.27
C LEU A 697 -9.40 -13.22 11.88
N GLY A 698 -10.46 -13.74 12.49
CA GLY A 698 -11.85 -13.51 12.10
C GLY A 698 -12.20 -14.16 10.77
N LEU A 699 -11.69 -15.38 10.53
CA LEU A 699 -11.88 -16.14 9.28
C LEU A 699 -12.64 -17.45 9.53
N PRO A 700 -13.33 -18.01 8.52
CA PRO A 700 -13.92 -19.33 8.64
C PRO A 700 -12.89 -20.37 9.04
N ARG A 701 -13.14 -21.12 10.13
CA ARG A 701 -12.23 -22.16 10.63
C ARG A 701 -11.86 -23.19 9.57
N GLN A 702 -12.83 -23.56 8.71
CA GLN A 702 -12.59 -24.47 7.60
C GLN A 702 -11.60 -23.89 6.58
N ASP A 703 -11.74 -22.62 6.21
CA ASP A 703 -10.86 -21.99 5.21
C ASP A 703 -9.42 -21.89 5.71
N VAL A 704 -9.21 -21.56 7.00
CA VAL A 704 -7.86 -21.54 7.60
C VAL A 704 -7.26 -22.94 7.72
N LEU A 705 -8.07 -23.94 8.06
CA LEU A 705 -7.65 -25.34 8.06
C LEU A 705 -7.22 -25.78 6.64
N LEU A 706 -8.04 -25.48 5.62
CA LEU A 706 -7.76 -25.84 4.23
C LEU A 706 -6.58 -25.06 3.65
N ALA A 707 -6.41 -23.79 4.02
CA ALA A 707 -5.20 -23.02 3.72
C ALA A 707 -3.96 -23.66 4.35
N SER A 708 -4.08 -24.10 5.61
CA SER A 708 -3.08 -24.91 6.30
C SER A 708 -2.93 -26.34 5.77
N MET A 709 -3.75 -26.77 4.82
CA MET A 709 -3.59 -28.01 4.05
C MET A 709 -3.00 -27.76 2.65
N ALA A 710 -2.91 -26.51 2.21
CA ALA A 710 -2.32 -26.17 0.92
C ALA A 710 -0.83 -26.59 0.89
N SER A 711 -0.44 -27.24 -0.22
CA SER A 711 0.91 -27.77 -0.43
C SER A 711 1.94 -26.66 -0.60
N GLU A 712 3.15 -26.90 -0.13
CA GLU A 712 4.30 -26.03 -0.34
C GLU A 712 4.74 -26.10 -1.82
N THR A 713 4.17 -25.27 -2.70
CA THR A 713 4.48 -25.28 -4.15
C THR A 713 5.86 -24.70 -4.51
N LEU A 714 6.72 -24.44 -3.51
CA LEU A 714 8.06 -23.90 -3.69
C LEU A 714 9.01 -24.98 -4.21
N LYS A 715 9.87 -24.61 -5.17
CA LYS A 715 11.02 -25.45 -5.54
C LYS A 715 12.10 -25.21 -4.51
N THR A 716 12.54 -26.27 -3.85
CA THR A 716 13.50 -26.11 -2.76
C THR A 716 14.67 -27.04 -2.97
N ALA A 717 15.83 -26.56 -2.54
CA ALA A 717 17.05 -27.35 -2.50
C ALA A 717 17.63 -27.32 -1.09
N GLY A 718 18.33 -28.40 -0.73
CA GLY A 718 19.00 -28.53 0.55
C GLY A 718 20.48 -28.75 0.33
N ILE A 719 21.31 -28.28 1.26
CA ILE A 719 22.74 -28.56 1.31
C ILE A 719 23.06 -28.92 2.77
N ALA A 720 23.60 -30.11 3.02
CA ALA A 720 24.18 -30.41 4.32
C ALA A 720 25.68 -30.65 4.17
N LEU A 721 26.50 -30.00 5.00
CA LEU A 721 27.95 -30.17 5.06
C LEU A 721 28.34 -30.70 6.44
N THR A 722 29.19 -31.73 6.47
CA THR A 722 29.69 -32.36 7.69
C THR A 722 31.22 -32.46 7.67
N ALA A 723 31.82 -32.89 8.78
CA ALA A 723 33.23 -33.22 8.81
C ALA A 723 33.61 -34.27 7.73
N PRO A 724 34.82 -34.19 7.14
CA PRO A 724 35.86 -33.17 7.35
C PRO A 724 35.74 -31.91 6.47
N ALA A 725 34.61 -31.62 5.80
CA ALA A 725 34.56 -30.50 4.84
C ALA A 725 34.52 -29.11 5.47
N THR A 726 34.04 -28.99 6.70
CA THR A 726 33.76 -27.73 7.37
C THR A 726 34.85 -27.35 8.37
N LYS A 727 35.04 -26.05 8.57
CA LYS A 727 35.90 -25.51 9.63
C LYS A 727 35.43 -25.99 11.02
N ASP A 728 36.36 -26.48 11.83
CA ASP A 728 36.11 -27.01 13.18
C ASP A 728 35.16 -28.22 13.23
N SER A 729 35.01 -28.96 12.13
CA SER A 729 34.15 -30.16 12.04
C SER A 729 32.67 -29.91 12.38
N ARG A 730 32.19 -28.66 12.22
CA ARG A 730 30.79 -28.29 12.46
C ARG A 730 29.84 -28.85 11.40
N VAL A 731 28.57 -29.01 11.74
CA VAL A 731 27.53 -29.37 10.77
C VAL A 731 26.88 -28.08 10.29
N LEU A 732 26.69 -27.95 8.97
CA LEU A 732 25.94 -26.84 8.38
C LEU A 732 24.80 -27.42 7.54
N LEU A 733 23.57 -26.98 7.79
CA LEU A 733 22.41 -27.29 6.94
C LEU A 733 21.93 -26.00 6.31
N ALA A 734 22.06 -25.86 4.99
CA ALA A 734 21.47 -24.78 4.22
C ALA A 734 20.23 -25.25 3.47
N TRP A 735 19.22 -24.40 3.42
CA TRP A 735 17.98 -24.60 2.68
C TRP A 735 17.76 -23.39 1.76
N LEU A 736 17.43 -23.67 0.51
CA LEU A 736 17.30 -22.69 -0.56
C LEU A 736 15.89 -22.77 -1.13
N ALA A 737 15.20 -21.63 -1.21
CA ALA A 737 13.94 -21.52 -1.93
C ALA A 737 14.14 -20.80 -3.27
N ASP A 738 13.85 -21.51 -4.36
CA ASP A 738 13.57 -20.93 -5.66
C ASP A 738 12.06 -20.96 -5.92
N THR A 739 11.50 -19.90 -6.45
CA THR A 739 10.08 -19.94 -6.82
C THR A 739 9.91 -20.81 -8.08
N THR A 740 8.95 -21.74 -8.04
CA THR A 740 8.22 -22.08 -9.26
C THR A 740 7.52 -20.81 -9.75
N LYS A 741 7.38 -20.66 -11.07
CA LYS A 741 6.64 -19.54 -11.63
C LYS A 741 5.17 -19.65 -11.21
N SER A 742 4.84 -19.01 -10.10
CA SER A 742 3.47 -18.82 -9.63
C SER A 742 2.88 -17.57 -10.28
N TYR A 743 1.57 -17.56 -10.49
CA TYR A 743 0.81 -16.40 -10.96
C TYR A 743 0.92 -15.21 -10.00
N PHE A 744 1.25 -15.47 -8.74
CA PHE A 744 1.27 -14.49 -7.67
C PHE A 744 2.66 -14.33 -7.04
N PRO A 745 3.01 -13.14 -6.52
CA PRO A 745 4.24 -12.94 -5.77
C PRO A 745 4.30 -13.88 -4.57
N ALA A 746 5.50 -14.37 -4.25
CA ALA A 746 5.71 -15.27 -3.12
C ALA A 746 5.16 -14.68 -1.80
N PRO A 747 4.63 -15.51 -0.89
CA PRO A 747 4.22 -15.07 0.44
C PRO A 747 5.42 -14.53 1.23
N GLU A 748 5.14 -13.60 2.14
CA GLU A 748 6.16 -13.06 3.06
C GLU A 748 6.59 -14.14 4.04
N SER A 749 7.90 -14.36 4.19
CA SER A 749 8.46 -15.30 5.17
C SER A 749 8.82 -14.59 6.47
N ILE A 750 8.61 -15.26 7.61
CA ILE A 750 8.95 -14.76 8.94
C ILE A 750 9.80 -15.80 9.67
N LEU A 751 10.74 -15.34 10.48
CA LEU A 751 11.43 -16.19 11.46
C LEU A 751 10.54 -16.38 12.68
N PHE A 752 10.18 -17.63 12.96
CA PHE A 752 9.42 -18.02 14.14
C PHE A 752 10.36 -18.59 15.19
N VAL A 753 10.20 -18.13 16.43
CA VAL A 753 10.71 -18.78 17.64
C VAL A 753 9.50 -19.35 18.36
N CYS A 754 9.38 -20.67 18.43
CA CYS A 754 8.24 -21.32 19.05
C CYS A 754 8.67 -22.09 20.29
N ARG A 755 7.97 -21.88 21.40
CA ARG A 755 8.14 -22.61 22.65
C ARG A 755 6.82 -23.30 23.00
N PRO A 756 6.58 -24.53 22.49
CA PRO A 756 5.38 -25.27 22.82
C PRO A 756 5.36 -25.61 24.31
N GLU A 757 4.16 -25.77 24.88
CA GLU A 757 4.00 -26.21 26.29
C GLU A 757 4.68 -27.57 26.54
N ARG A 758 4.67 -28.45 25.53
CA ARG A 758 5.29 -29.76 25.55
C ARG A 758 6.19 -29.91 24.33
N GLY A 759 7.39 -30.45 24.53
CA GLY A 759 8.39 -30.64 23.48
C GLY A 759 9.53 -29.62 23.55
N HIS A 760 10.33 -29.58 22.50
CA HIS A 760 11.50 -28.74 22.36
C HIS A 760 11.14 -27.40 21.72
N ALA A 761 11.68 -26.31 22.27
CA ALA A 761 11.61 -25.02 21.62
C ALA A 761 12.42 -25.03 20.31
N TRP A 762 11.99 -24.25 19.32
CA TRP A 762 12.61 -24.23 17.99
C TRP A 762 12.60 -22.85 17.35
N ILE A 763 13.57 -22.63 16.45
CA ILE A 763 13.61 -21.50 15.54
C ILE A 763 13.53 -22.00 14.10
N GLY A 764 12.78 -21.30 13.25
CA GLY A 764 12.69 -21.66 11.84
C GLY A 764 12.00 -20.61 11.01
N ALA A 765 12.05 -20.76 9.69
CA ALA A 765 11.23 -19.94 8.81
C ALA A 765 9.87 -20.59 8.56
N GLY A 766 8.86 -19.75 8.48
CA GLY A 766 7.50 -20.14 8.11
C GLY A 766 6.80 -19.01 7.38
N PHE A 767 5.58 -19.29 6.97
CA PHE A 767 4.68 -18.29 6.39
C PHE A 767 3.58 -17.99 7.40
N PRO A 768 3.30 -16.72 7.70
CA PRO A 768 2.08 -16.33 8.41
C PRO A 768 0.86 -17.06 7.85
N ALA A 769 -0.02 -17.47 8.75
CA ALA A 769 -1.20 -18.33 8.54
C ALA A 769 -0.96 -19.84 8.36
N LEU A 770 0.27 -20.30 8.17
CA LEU A 770 0.57 -21.74 8.09
C LEU A 770 1.10 -22.25 9.43
N SER A 771 0.47 -23.30 9.95
CA SER A 771 0.97 -24.01 11.13
C SER A 771 2.19 -24.87 10.79
N GLY A 772 3.34 -24.50 11.36
CA GLY A 772 4.61 -25.23 11.25
C GLY A 772 5.63 -24.63 10.28
N PRO A 773 6.93 -24.96 10.47
CA PRO A 773 8.01 -24.39 9.67
C PRO A 773 8.22 -25.13 8.34
N ILE A 774 8.88 -24.48 7.39
CA ILE A 774 9.41 -25.10 6.16
C ILE A 774 10.85 -25.62 6.35
N ALA A 775 11.58 -25.00 7.27
CA ALA A 775 12.85 -25.46 7.80
C ALA A 775 13.02 -24.90 9.23
N ALA A 776 13.52 -25.72 10.14
CA ALA A 776 13.70 -25.32 11.54
C ALA A 776 14.84 -26.08 12.22
N MET A 777 15.26 -25.55 13.37
CA MET A 777 16.19 -26.16 14.30
C MET A 777 15.69 -26.01 15.73
N ASN A 778 15.75 -27.09 16.51
CA ASN A 778 15.35 -27.07 17.92
C ASN A 778 16.52 -26.81 18.89
N GLU A 779 16.18 -26.56 20.16
CA GLU A 779 17.14 -26.30 21.25
C GLU A 779 18.11 -27.47 21.55
N LYS A 780 17.85 -28.67 21.01
CA LYS A 780 18.77 -29.82 21.12
C LYS A 780 19.80 -29.86 19.99
N GLY A 781 19.65 -28.99 18.99
CA GLY A 781 20.50 -28.93 17.81
C GLY A 781 20.07 -29.90 16.71
N LEU A 782 18.81 -30.34 16.69
CA LEU A 782 18.25 -31.05 15.53
C LEU A 782 17.69 -30.02 14.54
N ALA A 783 18.24 -29.97 13.33
CA ALA A 783 17.78 -29.16 12.22
C ALA A 783 17.16 -30.03 11.12
N ALA A 784 16.07 -29.57 10.52
CA ALA A 784 15.43 -30.28 9.42
C ALA A 784 14.72 -29.33 8.45
N ALA A 785 14.64 -29.73 7.18
CA ALA A 785 14.05 -28.93 6.12
C ALA A 785 13.32 -29.76 5.05
N VAL A 786 12.22 -29.22 4.53
CA VAL A 786 11.42 -29.82 3.45
C VAL A 786 12.04 -29.54 2.08
N ILE A 787 12.34 -30.60 1.32
CA ILE A 787 12.92 -30.54 -0.02
C ILE A 787 11.91 -30.99 -1.08
N ASN A 788 11.58 -30.10 -2.01
CA ASN A 788 10.59 -30.28 -3.06
C ASN A 788 11.26 -30.20 -4.45
N PRO A 789 11.67 -31.34 -5.04
CA PRO A 789 12.28 -31.38 -6.38
C PRO A 789 11.25 -31.13 -7.50
N THR A 790 11.75 -30.78 -8.69
CA THR A 790 11.02 -30.12 -9.79
C THR A 790 9.86 -30.88 -10.47
N ASP A 791 9.68 -32.19 -10.22
CA ASP A 791 8.99 -33.08 -11.16
C ASP A 791 7.91 -34.01 -10.53
N GLU A 792 7.52 -33.82 -9.27
CA GLU A 792 6.52 -34.68 -8.61
C GLU A 792 5.17 -33.99 -8.37
N ASN A 793 4.07 -34.66 -8.79
CA ASN A 793 2.71 -34.21 -8.58
C ASN A 793 2.33 -34.37 -7.08
N SER A 794 2.26 -33.26 -6.34
CA SER A 794 1.91 -33.21 -4.92
C SER A 794 0.39 -33.11 -4.66
N VAL A 795 -0.42 -33.08 -5.73
CA VAL A 795 -1.85 -32.89 -5.63
C VAL A 795 -2.51 -34.08 -4.90
N GLY A 796 -3.17 -33.82 -3.77
CA GLY A 796 -3.81 -34.84 -2.94
C GLY A 796 -2.93 -35.45 -1.84
N LYS A 797 -1.83 -34.79 -1.44
CA LYS A 797 -0.93 -35.26 -0.38
C LYS A 797 -0.88 -34.28 0.79
N LEU A 798 -0.58 -34.80 1.99
CA LEU A 798 -0.46 -33.97 3.19
C LEU A 798 0.78 -33.07 3.12
N PRO A 799 0.69 -31.85 3.67
CA PRO A 799 1.82 -30.94 3.68
C PRO A 799 2.89 -31.40 4.67
N ALA A 800 4.12 -31.53 4.19
CA ALA A 800 5.22 -32.12 4.95
C ALA A 800 5.68 -31.25 6.14
N ARG A 801 5.34 -29.95 6.16
CA ARG A 801 5.59 -29.08 7.33
C ARG A 801 4.95 -29.58 8.62
N ILE A 802 3.80 -30.28 8.53
CA ILE A 802 3.12 -30.83 9.70
C ILE A 802 3.98 -31.92 10.32
N LEU A 803 4.49 -32.83 9.49
CA LEU A 803 5.45 -33.85 9.92
C LEU A 803 6.75 -33.21 10.44
N LEU A 804 7.27 -32.20 9.74
CA LEU A 804 8.50 -31.52 10.14
C LEU A 804 8.38 -30.91 11.54
N ARG A 805 7.26 -30.25 11.85
CA ARG A 805 7.01 -29.69 13.17
C ARG A 805 6.99 -30.76 14.25
N ASP A 806 6.29 -31.86 14.00
CA ASP A 806 6.20 -32.96 14.96
C ASP A 806 7.58 -33.55 15.28
N VAL A 807 8.43 -33.71 14.25
CA VAL A 807 9.83 -34.15 14.42
C VAL A 807 10.65 -33.13 15.19
N ILE A 808 10.56 -31.84 14.86
CA ILE A 808 11.34 -30.77 15.48
C ILE A 808 10.96 -30.57 16.95
N GLU A 809 9.69 -30.74 17.32
CA GLU A 809 9.22 -30.58 18.71
C GLU A 809 9.52 -31.81 19.59
N HIS A 810 9.69 -33.02 19.03
CA HIS A 810 9.77 -34.24 19.83
C HIS A 810 11.06 -35.07 19.67
N ALA A 811 11.87 -34.83 18.64
CA ALA A 811 13.16 -35.50 18.48
C ALA A 811 14.33 -34.62 18.93
N ALA A 812 15.24 -35.19 19.72
CA ALA A 812 16.48 -34.53 20.14
C ALA A 812 17.67 -34.87 19.24
N THR A 813 17.57 -35.95 18.44
CA THR A 813 18.68 -36.50 17.64
C THR A 813 18.20 -36.95 16.27
N LEU A 814 19.13 -37.02 15.31
CA LEU A 814 18.88 -37.52 13.96
C LEU A 814 18.30 -38.93 13.95
N ARG A 815 18.75 -39.79 14.88
CA ARG A 815 18.24 -41.16 15.04
C ARG A 815 16.78 -41.20 15.45
N GLN A 816 16.39 -40.37 16.42
CA GLN A 816 15.00 -40.25 16.86
C GLN A 816 14.13 -39.69 15.74
N ALA A 817 14.61 -38.67 15.01
CA ALA A 817 13.90 -38.10 13.87
C ALA A 817 13.62 -39.16 12.79
N ILE A 818 14.61 -39.97 12.41
CA ILE A 818 14.43 -41.08 11.44
C ILE A 818 13.39 -42.08 11.92
N SER A 819 13.40 -42.43 13.22
CA SER A 819 12.42 -43.35 13.81
C SER A 819 10.99 -42.79 13.72
N MET A 820 10.81 -41.52 14.09
CA MET A 820 9.52 -40.83 14.00
C MET A 820 9.01 -40.78 12.56
N ILE A 821 9.86 -40.39 11.61
CA ILE A 821 9.50 -40.30 10.19
C ILE A 821 9.09 -41.67 9.65
N ARG A 822 9.80 -42.76 10.00
CA ARG A 822 9.41 -44.12 9.60
C ARG A 822 7.99 -44.48 10.04
N ASN A 823 7.60 -44.09 11.25
CA ASN A 823 6.27 -44.41 11.80
C ASN A 823 5.14 -43.57 11.19
N SER A 824 5.42 -42.38 10.66
CA SER A 824 4.41 -41.43 10.14
C SER A 824 4.42 -41.27 8.61
N SER A 825 5.42 -41.83 7.93
CA SER A 825 5.71 -41.67 6.50
C SER A 825 4.68 -42.20 5.50
N GLN A 826 3.73 -43.04 5.90
CA GLN A 826 2.70 -43.61 5.01
C GLN A 826 1.78 -42.55 4.37
N LEU A 827 1.90 -41.29 4.78
CA LEU A 827 1.05 -40.17 4.39
C LEU A 827 1.72 -39.12 3.51
N TYR A 828 3.04 -39.19 3.35
CA TYR A 828 3.83 -38.12 2.78
C TYR A 828 4.72 -38.66 1.65
N ASP A 829 4.66 -38.02 0.49
CA ASP A 829 5.70 -38.17 -0.53
C ASP A 829 6.55 -36.90 -0.53
N VAL A 830 7.70 -36.98 0.14
CA VAL A 830 8.54 -35.82 0.41
C VAL A 830 9.99 -36.22 0.64
N HIS A 831 10.91 -35.29 0.37
CA HIS A 831 12.29 -35.39 0.79
C HIS A 831 12.55 -34.48 1.99
N LEU A 832 13.11 -35.02 3.07
CA LEU A 832 13.51 -34.27 4.26
C LEU A 832 15.03 -34.32 4.40
N LEU A 833 15.67 -33.16 4.47
CA LEU A 833 17.07 -33.08 4.87
C LEU A 833 17.12 -32.85 6.37
N VAL A 834 17.72 -33.77 7.13
CA VAL A 834 17.76 -33.73 8.60
C VAL A 834 19.22 -33.79 9.06
N ALA A 835 19.59 -32.94 10.00
CA ALA A 835 20.93 -32.86 10.57
C ALA A 835 20.88 -32.66 12.08
N ASP A 836 21.84 -33.23 12.80
CA ASP A 836 22.12 -32.89 14.19
C ASP A 836 23.60 -32.51 14.36
N LYS A 837 24.08 -32.47 15.61
CA LYS A 837 25.47 -32.11 15.92
C LYS A 837 26.51 -33.12 15.39
N LEU A 838 26.09 -34.33 15.02
CA LEU A 838 26.96 -35.43 14.63
C LEU A 838 26.98 -35.66 13.12
N GLY A 839 25.90 -35.33 12.41
CA GLY A 839 25.86 -35.44 10.96
C GLY A 839 24.51 -35.13 10.34
N ALA A 840 24.35 -35.48 9.06
CA ALA A 840 23.14 -35.22 8.29
C ALA A 840 22.74 -36.44 7.44
N ARG A 841 21.45 -36.55 7.12
CA ARG A 841 20.87 -37.55 6.21
C ARG A 841 19.76 -36.95 5.37
N LEU A 842 19.65 -37.43 4.14
CA LEU A 842 18.49 -37.18 3.29
C LEU A 842 17.52 -38.34 3.44
N ILE A 843 16.28 -38.04 3.80
CA ILE A 843 15.22 -39.01 4.04
C ILE A 843 14.17 -38.83 2.95
N ARG A 844 13.97 -39.86 2.12
CA ARG A 844 12.93 -39.89 1.09
C ARG A 844 11.76 -40.72 1.57
N CYS A 845 10.59 -40.11 1.65
CA CYS A 845 9.32 -40.81 1.82
C CYS A 845 8.66 -40.87 0.44
N LYS A 846 8.34 -42.07 -0.05
CA LYS A 846 7.61 -42.26 -1.31
C LYS A 846 6.74 -43.51 -1.26
N ASN A 847 5.44 -43.37 -1.50
CA ASN A 847 4.46 -44.45 -1.44
C ASN A 847 4.54 -45.24 -0.12
N GLY A 848 4.76 -44.55 0.99
CA GLY A 848 4.93 -45.14 2.33
C GLY A 848 6.24 -45.90 2.56
N VAL A 849 7.18 -45.87 1.61
CA VAL A 849 8.54 -46.40 1.77
C VAL A 849 9.47 -45.28 2.19
N VAL A 850 10.21 -45.49 3.29
CA VAL A 850 11.24 -44.56 3.77
C VAL A 850 12.63 -45.04 3.40
N THR A 851 13.29 -44.31 2.52
CA THR A 851 14.71 -44.51 2.19
C THR A 851 15.55 -43.47 2.92
N VAL A 852 16.54 -43.92 3.69
CA VAL A 852 17.54 -43.04 4.32
C VAL A 852 18.80 -43.11 3.47
N LEU A 853 19.22 -41.97 2.96
CA LEU A 853 20.40 -41.83 2.11
C LEU A 853 21.55 -41.20 2.92
N GLU A 854 22.68 -41.90 2.95
CA GLU A 854 23.89 -41.46 3.68
C GLU A 854 24.65 -40.36 2.95
N HIS A 855 24.60 -40.40 1.61
CA HIS A 855 25.09 -39.37 0.72
C HIS A 855 23.92 -38.85 -0.11
N GLY A 856 23.89 -37.55 -0.43
CA GLY A 856 22.92 -37.01 -1.38
C GLY A 856 22.99 -37.79 -2.70
N LEU A 857 21.88 -37.91 -3.40
CA LEU A 857 21.76 -38.65 -4.67
C LEU A 857 23.07 -38.74 -5.46
N ASP A 858 23.51 -39.98 -5.71
CA ASP A 858 24.60 -40.33 -6.61
C ASP A 858 24.50 -39.53 -7.91
N TYR A 859 25.42 -38.58 -8.09
CA TYR A 859 25.79 -38.15 -9.42
C TYR A 859 26.75 -39.22 -9.97
N PRO A 860 26.44 -39.86 -11.11
CA PRO A 860 27.40 -40.74 -11.75
C PRO A 860 28.57 -39.88 -12.25
N GLY A 861 29.70 -39.92 -11.54
CA GLY A 861 30.97 -39.37 -12.04
C GLY A 861 31.84 -38.55 -11.08
N ASN A 862 31.56 -38.42 -9.78
CA ASN A 862 32.55 -37.79 -8.88
C ASN A 862 32.61 -38.40 -7.47
N PRO A 863 33.42 -39.46 -7.27
CA PRO A 863 33.54 -40.20 -5.99
C PRO A 863 34.24 -39.44 -4.85
N GLN A 864 34.69 -38.19 -5.05
CA GLN A 864 35.64 -37.52 -4.13
C GLN A 864 35.03 -36.47 -3.18
N PHE A 865 33.71 -36.26 -3.19
CA PHE A 865 33.05 -35.37 -2.22
C PHE A 865 31.96 -36.12 -1.43
N SER A 866 32.39 -36.92 -0.46
CA SER A 866 31.51 -37.72 0.43
C SER A 866 30.89 -36.91 1.58
N THR A 867 31.12 -35.59 1.62
CA THR A 867 30.88 -34.71 2.79
C THR A 867 29.70 -33.75 2.62
N GLY A 868 28.95 -33.87 1.52
CA GLY A 868 27.84 -32.98 1.16
C GLY A 868 26.58 -33.71 0.66
N ILE A 869 25.38 -33.23 1.03
CA ILE A 869 24.09 -33.69 0.47
C ILE A 869 23.39 -32.52 -0.21
N THR A 870 23.19 -32.53 -1.54
CA THR A 870 22.66 -31.38 -2.32
C THR A 870 21.34 -31.63 -3.08
N PRO A 871 20.27 -32.16 -2.44
CA PRO A 871 19.03 -32.48 -3.15
C PRO A 871 18.35 -31.23 -3.73
N GLY A 872 17.74 -31.37 -4.91
CA GLY A 872 16.92 -30.33 -5.54
C GLY A 872 17.67 -29.33 -6.44
N LEU A 873 19.01 -29.33 -6.46
CA LEU A 873 19.80 -28.55 -7.42
C LEU A 873 19.88 -29.24 -8.79
N LYS A 874 19.90 -28.43 -9.86
CA LYS A 874 20.17 -28.93 -11.22
C LYS A 874 21.65 -29.33 -11.38
N SER A 875 21.95 -30.14 -12.40
CA SER A 875 23.29 -30.65 -12.72
C SER A 875 24.38 -29.60 -12.72
N GLU A 876 24.21 -28.54 -13.50
CA GLU A 876 25.22 -27.48 -13.67
C GLU A 876 25.42 -26.66 -12.37
N PRO A 877 24.36 -26.10 -11.72
CA PRO A 877 24.48 -25.46 -10.41
C PRO A 877 25.15 -26.32 -9.34
N ALA A 878 24.81 -27.62 -9.27
CA ALA A 878 25.40 -28.54 -8.30
C ALA A 878 26.91 -28.76 -8.54
N GLN A 879 27.34 -28.87 -9.79
CA GLN A 879 28.75 -28.99 -10.16
C GLN A 879 29.55 -27.74 -9.80
N VAL A 880 28.98 -26.55 -10.05
CA VAL A 880 29.61 -25.27 -9.68
C VAL A 880 29.74 -25.15 -8.17
N LEU A 881 28.69 -25.49 -7.42
CA LEU A 881 28.74 -25.49 -5.96
C LEU A 881 29.82 -26.47 -5.44
N ALA A 882 29.87 -27.68 -5.98
CA ALA A 882 30.86 -28.68 -5.59
C ALA A 882 32.30 -28.21 -5.89
N ALA A 883 32.53 -27.57 -7.03
CA ALA A 883 33.84 -27.00 -7.37
C ALA A 883 34.27 -25.91 -6.37
N ARG A 884 33.38 -24.97 -6.05
CA ARG A 884 33.64 -23.90 -5.08
C ARG A 884 33.91 -24.43 -3.67
N LEU A 885 33.13 -25.42 -3.23
CA LEU A 885 33.33 -26.03 -1.92
C LEU A 885 34.61 -26.88 -1.85
N LYS A 886 35.05 -27.47 -2.99
CA LYS A 886 36.30 -28.21 -3.08
C LYS A 886 37.53 -27.34 -2.83
N GLU A 887 37.52 -26.11 -3.35
CA GLU A 887 38.61 -25.15 -3.13
C GLU A 887 38.80 -24.79 -1.64
N SER A 888 37.73 -24.88 -0.84
CA SER A 888 37.71 -24.54 0.58
C SER A 888 37.52 -25.76 1.49
N HIS A 889 37.76 -26.98 0.99
CA HIS A 889 37.52 -28.20 1.76
C HIS A 889 38.33 -28.22 3.07
N GLY A 890 37.66 -28.50 4.19
CA GLY A 890 38.24 -28.43 5.54
C GLY A 890 38.12 -27.07 6.20
N MET A 891 37.82 -26.03 5.42
CA MET A 891 37.75 -24.64 5.88
C MET A 891 36.38 -24.00 5.63
N VAL A 892 35.38 -24.76 5.16
CA VAL A 892 34.04 -24.20 4.89
C VAL A 892 33.37 -23.75 6.19
N ASP A 893 33.15 -22.45 6.31
CA ASP A 893 32.28 -21.84 7.31
C ASP A 893 31.07 -21.18 6.63
N VAL A 894 30.25 -20.44 7.39
CA VAL A 894 29.05 -19.77 6.85
C VAL A 894 29.44 -18.72 5.79
N GLY A 895 30.53 -17.98 5.99
CA GLY A 895 31.00 -16.99 5.02
C GLY A 895 31.32 -17.64 3.67
N VAL A 896 32.15 -18.69 3.70
CA VAL A 896 32.49 -19.49 2.51
C VAL A 896 31.24 -20.07 1.86
N LEU A 897 30.31 -20.62 2.63
CA LEU A 897 29.07 -21.19 2.11
C LEU A 897 28.18 -20.12 1.44
N THR A 898 28.01 -18.95 2.05
CA THR A 898 27.20 -17.88 1.47
C THR A 898 27.78 -17.35 0.16
N GLU A 899 29.10 -17.24 0.04
CA GLU A 899 29.76 -16.90 -1.22
C GLU A 899 29.59 -18.01 -2.26
N ALA A 900 29.72 -19.27 -1.85
CA ALA A 900 29.55 -20.41 -2.75
C ALA A 900 28.15 -20.50 -3.35
N LEU A 901 27.12 -20.03 -2.63
CA LEU A 901 25.71 -20.03 -3.04
C LEU A 901 25.34 -18.95 -4.07
N LYS A 902 26.20 -17.96 -4.32
CA LYS A 902 25.93 -16.90 -5.31
C LYS A 902 25.80 -17.47 -6.72
N LYS A 903 25.25 -16.66 -7.64
CA LYS A 903 25.13 -17.03 -9.06
C LYS A 903 26.44 -17.63 -9.61
N PRO A 904 26.38 -18.70 -10.43
CA PRO A 904 25.18 -19.31 -11.02
C PRO A 904 24.54 -20.44 -10.18
N VAL A 905 24.93 -20.67 -8.92
CA VAL A 905 24.38 -21.76 -8.08
C VAL A 905 22.91 -21.54 -7.76
N THR A 906 22.56 -20.33 -7.35
CA THR A 906 21.17 -19.91 -7.11
C THR A 906 20.61 -19.14 -8.30
N SER A 907 19.30 -19.24 -8.50
CA SER A 907 18.62 -18.54 -9.60
C SER A 907 18.47 -17.03 -9.29
N PRO A 908 18.26 -16.17 -10.31
CA PRO A 908 17.84 -14.79 -10.10
C PRO A 908 16.52 -14.64 -9.31
N ASP A 909 15.73 -15.72 -9.24
CA ASP A 909 14.43 -15.77 -8.56
C ASP A 909 14.53 -16.36 -7.14
N ASN A 910 15.73 -16.64 -6.64
CA ASN A 910 15.95 -17.15 -5.28
C ASN A 910 15.41 -16.18 -4.23
N LYS A 911 14.47 -16.66 -3.38
CA LYS A 911 13.70 -15.82 -2.46
C LYS A 911 14.13 -15.90 -1.01
N LEU A 912 14.57 -17.06 -0.57
CA LEU A 912 14.94 -17.28 0.83
C LEU A 912 16.10 -18.25 0.90
N ILE A 913 17.06 -17.94 1.75
CA ILE A 913 18.12 -18.86 2.15
C ILE A 913 18.12 -18.92 3.67
N LEU A 914 18.19 -20.14 4.20
CA LEU A 914 18.36 -20.41 5.62
C LEU A 914 19.60 -21.27 5.80
N ILE A 915 20.41 -20.97 6.80
CA ILE A 915 21.57 -21.78 7.20
C ILE A 915 21.47 -22.03 8.69
N PHE A 916 21.58 -23.29 9.10
CA PHE A 916 21.56 -23.73 10.49
C PHE A 916 22.92 -24.32 10.88
N ALA A 917 23.38 -24.00 12.09
CA ALA A 917 24.53 -24.62 12.72
C ALA A 917 24.10 -25.32 14.03
N PRO A 918 23.76 -26.63 13.98
CA PRO A 918 23.36 -27.46 15.12
C PRO A 918 24.18 -27.31 16.41
N GLN A 919 25.50 -27.17 16.30
CA GLN A 919 26.38 -27.12 17.46
C GLN A 919 26.23 -25.82 18.26
N SER A 920 26.06 -24.69 17.57
CA SER A 920 25.98 -23.36 18.17
C SER A 920 24.56 -22.81 18.27
N LEU A 921 23.54 -23.57 17.84
CA LEU A 921 22.14 -23.16 17.79
C LEU A 921 21.91 -21.84 17.02
N SER A 922 22.80 -21.55 16.07
CA SER A 922 22.75 -20.34 15.26
C SER A 922 22.02 -20.55 13.94
N ILE A 923 21.30 -19.52 13.51
CA ILE A 923 20.62 -19.45 12.22
C ILE A 923 21.08 -18.21 11.46
N TRP A 924 21.20 -18.33 10.14
CA TRP A 924 21.34 -17.21 9.22
C TRP A 924 20.22 -17.25 8.20
N SER A 925 19.63 -16.09 7.89
CA SER A 925 18.52 -15.96 6.97
C SER A 925 18.74 -14.79 6.01
N ALA A 926 18.53 -15.00 4.72
CA ALA A 926 18.55 -13.94 3.71
C ALA A 926 17.29 -14.00 2.84
N GLU A 927 16.65 -12.84 2.64
CA GLU A 927 15.43 -12.72 1.84
C GLU A 927 15.70 -11.89 0.57
N GLY A 928 15.23 -12.40 -0.57
CA GLY A 928 15.42 -11.79 -1.88
C GLY A 928 14.38 -10.70 -2.15
N GLY A 929 14.85 -9.52 -2.59
CA GLY A 929 14.02 -8.36 -2.88
C GLY A 929 13.72 -8.17 -4.37
N LYS A 930 13.08 -7.04 -4.72
CA LYS A 930 12.85 -6.63 -6.13
C LYS A 930 14.14 -6.36 -6.91
N ARG A 931 15.26 -6.09 -6.22
CA ARG A 931 16.54 -5.65 -6.82
C ARG A 931 17.62 -6.73 -6.85
N ALA A 932 17.56 -7.71 -5.96
CA ALA A 932 18.57 -8.75 -5.82
C ALA A 932 17.96 -10.04 -5.22
N PRO A 933 18.41 -11.23 -5.66
CA PRO A 933 18.01 -12.51 -5.05
C PRO A 933 18.55 -12.66 -3.62
N ALA A 934 18.01 -13.61 -2.86
CA ALA A 934 18.43 -13.85 -1.46
C ALA A 934 19.94 -14.15 -1.33
N ALA A 935 20.54 -14.90 -2.26
CA ALA A 935 21.98 -15.18 -2.25
C ALA A 935 22.88 -13.94 -2.36
N GLU A 936 22.35 -12.81 -2.86
CA GLU A 936 23.06 -11.53 -2.98
C GLU A 936 22.61 -10.53 -1.90
N ALA A 937 21.62 -10.89 -1.08
CA ALA A 937 21.12 -10.06 0.00
C ALA A 937 21.96 -10.23 1.27
N PRO A 938 22.03 -9.20 2.14
CA PRO A 938 22.64 -9.34 3.46
C PRO A 938 21.93 -10.42 4.29
N TYR A 939 22.71 -11.27 4.95
CA TYR A 939 22.19 -12.27 5.87
C TYR A 939 21.97 -11.67 7.26
N ILE A 940 20.82 -11.99 7.85
CA ILE A 940 20.50 -11.72 9.24
C ILE A 940 20.88 -12.96 10.04
N SER A 941 21.55 -12.80 11.18
CA SER A 941 21.90 -13.91 12.07
C SER A 941 21.13 -13.84 13.38
N ALA A 942 20.87 -14.99 13.97
CA ALA A 942 20.28 -15.11 15.29
C ALA A 942 20.79 -16.36 16.01
N ASP A 943 20.72 -16.34 17.34
CA ASP A 943 21.04 -17.46 18.20
C ASP A 943 19.80 -17.88 18.99
N LEU A 944 19.37 -19.13 18.86
CA LEU A 944 18.14 -19.62 19.50
C LEU A 944 18.26 -19.55 21.02
N GLU A 945 19.40 -19.90 21.60
CA GLU A 945 19.58 -19.89 23.05
C GLU A 945 19.40 -18.48 23.62
N SER A 946 20.02 -17.48 22.99
CA SER A 946 19.89 -16.07 23.35
C SER A 946 18.45 -15.55 23.20
N LEU A 947 17.75 -15.94 22.14
CA LEU A 947 16.35 -15.55 21.92
C LEU A 947 15.40 -16.15 22.96
N LEU A 948 15.62 -17.40 23.37
CA LEU A 948 14.84 -18.05 24.43
C LEU A 948 15.08 -17.38 25.79
N LYS A 949 16.32 -16.95 26.08
CA LYS A 949 16.65 -16.17 27.30
C LYS A 949 16.03 -14.78 27.28
N TRP A 950 16.02 -14.11 26.13
CA TRP A 950 15.44 -12.77 25.97
C TRP A 950 13.91 -12.75 26.12
N SER A 951 13.27 -13.88 25.86
CA SER A 951 11.81 -14.02 25.88
C SER A 951 11.24 -14.33 27.28
N ASN A 952 12.10 -14.66 28.26
CA ASN A 952 11.76 -14.73 29.68
C ASN A 952 11.89 -13.35 30.31
#